data_AF-A0A9Q9UCE7-F1
#
_entry.id   AF-A0A9Q9UCE7-F1
#
_cell.length_a   1.000
_cell.length_b   1.000
_cell.length_c   1.000
_cell.angle_alpha   90.00
_cell.angle_beta   90.00
_cell.angle_gamma   90.00
#
_symmetry.space_group_name_H-M   'P 1'
#
loop_
_entity.id
_entity.type
_entity.pdbx_description
1 polymer ?
#
loop_
_entity_poly.entity_id
_entity_poly.type
_entity_poly.pdbx_seq_one_letter_code
_entity_poly.pdbx_strand_id
1 'polypeptide(L)'
;MSEFGDIPSVVIDTAIGELPDQRKAATIRRWLVQAHEKATDKEREAYNKERQAAQALQEFESQRSRLEEMEKDLESRKAALDLEHTRIAGVAERLPSGLSKTLEGASAAMNQTMGSTSESIEALKNEVGEVTKNASGIRDLVSALPSRSTLEEWANSQDQGRFQSIRAFISESMEKLKAQDTSEQSAELEQLRIKYETQSHEVSKLEGEKKALDKEVQSLGNRDRESLIVITNLQADRSSRDQTISTLEGEKESLQQELESLRSSDSGKAVELNQLRSRCRVMEQEVSTLRKDKTSLGAEVELLRSSERESSSKLGDLRAECSAKSQAIADLQGEKEVSEHKLQKLRELHGESVKMSAQLEAQLSASEQEVRKLEQRNQDLVGKADGLQTENSKLLQDVSHLQTQRVSLEEKAQGFNSLSEEHEETRKLLQDANVEIGVLHNRIKRREDECERNSKWREEVREENTAARDALNAKETYIRDLESRITLTEAEQEELVAARSRLQILEPELGHVRELLEQETDARIRSEQDRETLNQNIVQVTQDMSSWNGRYTSLSETHAKAEEALGKQLDAAHRDLGEQWSKNEELQTQLTTVTRELGAKDLEMANIEGQLATLQRELQDERRRVDEVENVGENVKSILETLESTQRLRKELSDTKSLLKEAEERLIAQQAIGQGFTSELAKMYSILAESLSDLPTAPGSNGSFRMHYVATRIAPLLIVPGAKDNLEAFLRRKSSNWHCFEQVVSTGPSHGDVGQGKCSKHVTGCILVCVVSYGGEDLLMFRER
;
A
#
# COMPACT_ATOMS: atom_id res chain seq x y z
N MET A 1 6.77 -45.73 -5.34
CA MET A 1 5.37 -45.92 -5.78
C MET A 1 5.33 -46.13 -7.30
N SER A 2 5.80 -47.26 -7.83
CA SER A 2 5.87 -47.51 -9.29
C SER A 2 4.84 -48.52 -9.82
N GLU A 3 3.73 -48.74 -9.10
CA GLU A 3 2.71 -49.73 -9.48
C GLU A 3 1.49 -49.14 -10.22
N PHE A 4 1.51 -47.85 -10.57
CA PHE A 4 0.43 -47.19 -11.33
C PHE A 4 0.90 -46.71 -12.72
N GLY A 5 1.63 -47.55 -13.44
CA GLY A 5 1.91 -47.33 -14.86
C GLY A 5 0.65 -47.47 -15.70
N ASP A 6 0.32 -46.44 -16.48
CA ASP A 6 -0.63 -46.43 -17.61
C ASP A 6 -2.15 -46.33 -17.35
N ILE A 7 -2.61 -46.12 -16.12
CA ILE A 7 -4.06 -46.02 -15.81
C ILE A 7 -4.79 -44.69 -16.21
N PRO A 8 -4.15 -43.51 -16.37
CA PRO A 8 -4.92 -42.25 -16.53
C PRO A 8 -5.77 -42.18 -17.82
N SER A 9 -5.26 -42.72 -18.93
CA SER A 9 -5.92 -42.63 -20.25
C SER A 9 -7.28 -43.34 -20.25
N VAL A 10 -7.35 -44.53 -19.66
CA VAL A 10 -8.56 -45.38 -19.68
C VAL A 10 -9.67 -44.81 -18.81
N VAL A 11 -9.32 -44.19 -17.68
CA VAL A 11 -10.30 -43.59 -16.76
C VAL A 11 -10.88 -42.29 -17.34
N ILE A 12 -10.03 -41.47 -17.98
CA ILE A 12 -10.45 -40.23 -18.65
C ILE A 12 -11.37 -40.56 -19.83
N ASP A 13 -11.07 -41.60 -20.61
CA ASP A 13 -11.88 -42.00 -21.75
C ASP A 13 -13.25 -42.57 -21.35
N THR A 14 -13.31 -43.28 -20.22
CA THR A 14 -14.57 -43.81 -19.68
C THR A 14 -15.47 -42.67 -19.16
N ALA A 15 -14.90 -41.67 -18.47
CA ALA A 15 -15.65 -40.55 -17.92
C ALA A 15 -16.12 -39.53 -18.99
N ILE A 16 -15.35 -39.38 -20.08
CA ILE A 16 -15.67 -38.42 -21.14
C ILE A 16 -16.62 -39.03 -22.19
N GLY A 17 -16.65 -40.36 -22.34
CA GLY A 17 -17.50 -41.06 -23.29
C GLY A 17 -19.01 -40.88 -23.08
N GLU A 18 -19.45 -40.51 -21.87
CA GLU A 18 -20.85 -40.27 -21.54
C GLU A 18 -21.35 -38.85 -21.89
N LEU A 19 -20.46 -37.95 -22.35
CA LEU A 19 -20.86 -36.59 -22.71
C LEU A 19 -21.59 -36.57 -24.07
N PRO A 20 -22.82 -36.02 -24.14
CA PRO A 20 -23.63 -36.02 -25.36
C PRO A 20 -23.05 -35.12 -26.47
N ASP A 21 -22.18 -34.17 -26.12
CA ASP A 21 -21.50 -33.27 -27.06
C ASP A 21 -20.04 -33.69 -27.26
N GLN A 22 -19.81 -34.44 -28.34
CA GLN A 22 -18.51 -34.98 -28.73
C GLN A 22 -17.43 -33.91 -28.93
N ARG A 23 -17.80 -32.66 -29.30
CA ARG A 23 -16.81 -31.58 -29.48
C ARG A 23 -16.33 -31.05 -28.13
N LYS A 24 -17.23 -30.90 -27.16
CA LYS A 24 -16.85 -30.50 -25.79
C LYS A 24 -16.03 -31.59 -25.11
N ALA A 25 -16.43 -32.85 -25.30
CA ALA A 25 -15.69 -34.02 -24.85
C ALA A 25 -14.23 -34.01 -25.36
N ALA A 26 -14.02 -33.76 -26.66
CA ALA A 26 -12.67 -33.69 -27.25
C ALA A 26 -11.82 -32.54 -26.69
N THR A 27 -12.41 -31.36 -26.46
CA THR A 27 -11.70 -30.21 -25.87
C THR A 27 -11.32 -30.48 -24.42
N ILE A 28 -12.23 -31.03 -23.62
CA ILE A 28 -11.98 -31.40 -22.22
C ILE A 28 -10.89 -32.47 -22.14
N ARG A 29 -10.93 -33.47 -23.04
CA ARG A 29 -9.89 -34.50 -23.14
C ARG A 29 -8.51 -33.89 -23.41
N ARG A 30 -8.43 -32.95 -24.35
CA ARG A 30 -7.16 -32.29 -24.69
C ARG A 30 -6.59 -31.49 -23.51
N TRP A 31 -7.45 -30.80 -22.76
CA TRP A 31 -7.05 -30.07 -21.56
C TRP A 31 -6.57 -31.00 -20.44
N LEU A 32 -7.28 -32.11 -20.20
CA LEU A 32 -6.90 -33.06 -19.16
C LEU A 32 -5.58 -33.78 -19.50
N VAL A 33 -5.36 -34.12 -20.77
CA VAL A 33 -4.07 -34.69 -21.22
C VAL A 33 -2.94 -33.67 -21.02
N GLN A 34 -3.12 -32.41 -21.44
CA GLN A 34 -2.11 -31.37 -21.24
C GLN A 34 -1.83 -31.09 -19.76
N ALA A 35 -2.87 -31.08 -18.92
CA ALA A 35 -2.73 -30.90 -17.49
C ALA A 35 -1.97 -32.07 -16.85
N HIS A 36 -2.25 -33.29 -17.29
CA HIS A 36 -1.55 -34.49 -16.81
C HIS A 36 -0.09 -34.51 -17.25
N GLU A 37 0.21 -34.22 -18.53
CA GLU A 37 1.59 -34.10 -19.04
C GLU A 37 2.38 -33.08 -18.23
N LYS A 38 1.80 -31.88 -18.01
CA LYS A 38 2.43 -30.83 -17.21
C LYS A 38 2.63 -31.22 -15.75
N ALA A 39 1.74 -32.02 -15.17
CA ALA A 39 1.89 -32.56 -13.82
C ALA A 39 3.04 -33.59 -13.78
N THR A 40 3.10 -34.50 -14.75
CA THR A 40 4.18 -35.49 -14.83
C THR A 40 5.55 -34.87 -15.07
N ASP A 41 5.64 -33.79 -15.85
CA ASP A 41 6.90 -33.06 -16.05
C ASP A 41 7.35 -32.36 -14.77
N LYS A 42 6.41 -31.78 -14.01
CA LYS A 42 6.72 -31.21 -12.69
C LYS A 42 7.15 -32.27 -11.68
N GLU A 43 6.54 -33.46 -11.70
CA GLU A 43 6.98 -34.57 -10.85
C GLU A 43 8.38 -35.07 -11.23
N ARG A 44 8.71 -35.16 -12.52
CA ARG A 44 10.08 -35.48 -12.96
C ARG A 44 11.08 -34.42 -12.56
N GLU A 45 10.71 -33.14 -12.66
CA GLU A 45 11.56 -32.03 -12.24
C GLU A 45 11.80 -32.07 -10.71
N ALA A 46 10.76 -32.33 -9.92
CA ALA A 46 10.86 -32.50 -8.48
C ALA A 46 11.74 -33.69 -8.11
N TYR A 47 11.57 -34.83 -8.77
CA TYR A 47 12.40 -36.02 -8.57
C TYR A 47 13.88 -35.77 -8.93
N ASN A 48 14.15 -35.03 -10.01
CA ASN A 48 15.52 -34.67 -10.39
C ASN A 48 16.16 -33.70 -9.38
N LYS A 49 15.39 -32.72 -8.88
CA LYS A 49 15.83 -31.81 -7.82
C LYS A 49 16.11 -32.53 -6.51
N GLU A 50 15.26 -33.47 -6.12
CA GLU A 50 15.47 -34.32 -4.94
C GLU A 50 16.72 -35.19 -5.08
N ARG A 51 16.94 -35.77 -6.26
CA ARG A 51 18.16 -36.54 -6.56
C ARG A 51 19.42 -35.68 -6.52
N GLN A 52 19.37 -34.46 -7.05
CA GLN A 52 20.49 -33.50 -6.99
C GLN A 52 20.76 -33.09 -5.53
N ALA A 53 19.73 -32.84 -4.75
CA ALA A 53 19.87 -32.52 -3.32
C ALA A 53 20.47 -33.69 -2.54
N ALA A 54 20.04 -34.94 -2.82
CA ALA A 54 20.61 -36.13 -2.18
C ALA A 54 22.09 -36.34 -2.55
N GLN A 55 22.47 -36.08 -3.81
CA GLN A 55 23.87 -36.14 -4.24
C GLN A 55 24.72 -35.06 -3.56
N ALA A 56 24.23 -33.83 -3.48
CA ALA A 56 24.90 -32.75 -2.78
C ALA A 56 25.08 -33.09 -1.29
N LEU A 57 24.05 -33.64 -0.64
CA LEU A 57 24.11 -34.05 0.77
C LEU A 57 25.18 -35.13 1.00
N GLN A 58 25.23 -36.14 0.12
CA GLN A 58 26.23 -37.20 0.18
C GLN A 58 27.67 -36.65 0.00
N GLU A 59 27.85 -35.66 -0.87
CA GLU A 59 29.13 -35.01 -1.08
C GLU A 59 29.55 -34.17 0.14
N PHE A 60 28.61 -33.44 0.75
CA PHE A 60 28.84 -32.72 2.01
C PHE A 60 29.21 -33.67 3.16
N GLU A 61 28.54 -34.81 3.29
CA GLU A 61 28.87 -35.82 4.31
C GLU A 61 30.28 -36.42 4.10
N SER A 62 30.67 -36.64 2.85
CA SER A 62 32.02 -37.09 2.48
C SER A 62 33.08 -36.02 2.82
N GLN A 63 32.82 -34.75 2.50
CA GLN A 63 33.70 -33.63 2.84
C GLN A 63 33.83 -33.45 4.35
N ARG A 64 32.72 -33.55 5.09
CA ARG A 64 32.71 -33.51 6.55
C ARG A 64 33.55 -34.64 7.14
N SER A 65 33.40 -35.86 6.64
CA SER A 65 34.19 -37.01 7.11
C SER A 65 35.70 -36.80 6.88
N ARG A 66 36.10 -36.20 5.75
CA ARG A 66 37.51 -35.82 5.49
C ARG A 66 38.02 -34.75 6.44
N LEU A 67 37.20 -33.76 6.76
CA LEU A 67 37.55 -32.70 7.69
C LEU A 67 37.71 -33.24 9.12
N GLU A 68 36.81 -34.12 9.57
CA GLU A 68 36.92 -34.79 10.87
C GLU A 68 38.20 -35.66 10.94
N GLU A 69 38.60 -36.32 9.85
CA GLU A 69 39.87 -37.07 9.78
C GLU A 69 41.10 -36.16 9.82
N MET A 70 41.07 -35.03 9.10
CA MET A 70 42.14 -34.03 9.13
C MET A 70 42.28 -33.38 10.52
N GLU A 71 41.16 -33.06 11.18
CA GLU A 71 41.15 -32.51 12.55
C GLU A 71 41.82 -33.49 13.52
N LYS A 72 41.47 -34.79 13.43
CA LYS A 72 42.09 -35.83 14.25
C LYS A 72 43.60 -36.00 13.99
N ASP A 73 44.05 -35.88 12.74
CA ASP A 73 45.48 -35.92 12.41
C ASP A 73 46.22 -34.68 12.96
N LEU A 74 45.62 -33.49 12.83
CA LEU A 74 46.18 -32.26 13.39
C LEU A 74 46.26 -32.30 14.91
N GLU A 75 45.24 -32.84 15.58
CA GLU A 75 45.21 -32.97 17.02
C GLU A 75 46.24 -34.00 17.53
N SER A 76 46.45 -35.08 16.77
CA SER A 76 47.53 -36.05 17.01
C SER A 76 48.92 -35.43 16.83
N ARG A 77 49.12 -34.61 15.77
CA ARG A 77 50.38 -33.88 15.54
C ARG A 77 50.64 -32.83 16.61
N LYS A 78 49.61 -32.11 17.06
CA LYS A 78 49.69 -31.16 18.16
C LYS A 78 50.11 -31.86 19.45
N ALA A 79 49.49 -32.98 19.80
CA ALA A 79 49.88 -33.77 20.95
C ALA A 79 51.34 -34.28 20.87
N ALA A 80 51.81 -34.65 19.68
CA ALA A 80 53.21 -35.03 19.45
C ALA A 80 54.19 -33.85 19.61
N LEU A 81 53.81 -32.67 19.11
CA LEU A 81 54.57 -31.43 19.27
C LEU A 81 54.63 -30.98 20.74
N ASP A 82 53.51 -31.04 21.46
CA ASP A 82 53.46 -30.72 22.89
C ASP A 82 54.33 -31.69 23.71
N LEU A 83 54.36 -32.98 23.32
CA LEU A 83 55.23 -33.97 23.93
C LEU A 83 56.72 -33.66 23.66
N GLU A 84 57.09 -33.30 22.43
CA GLU A 84 58.46 -32.88 22.11
C GLU A 84 58.85 -31.57 22.78
N HIS A 85 57.96 -30.58 22.86
CA HIS A 85 58.21 -29.36 23.62
C HIS A 85 58.44 -29.65 25.11
N THR A 86 57.63 -30.53 25.68
CA THR A 86 57.81 -30.99 27.08
C THR A 86 59.12 -31.77 27.24
N ARG A 87 59.52 -32.55 26.24
CA ARG A 87 60.79 -33.29 26.23
C ARG A 87 61.98 -32.34 26.12
N ILE A 88 61.93 -31.34 25.24
CA ILE A 88 62.96 -30.31 25.07
C ILE A 88 63.07 -29.45 26.34
N ALA A 89 61.94 -29.03 26.93
CA ALA A 89 61.92 -28.30 28.19
C ALA A 89 62.46 -29.15 29.34
N GLY A 90 62.08 -30.43 29.41
CA GLY A 90 62.59 -31.37 30.40
C GLY A 90 64.07 -31.71 30.22
N VAL A 91 64.60 -31.68 29.00
CA VAL A 91 66.05 -31.75 28.73
C VAL A 91 66.71 -30.47 29.20
N ALA A 92 66.16 -29.30 28.89
CA ALA A 92 66.70 -28.00 29.34
C ALA A 92 66.78 -27.87 30.87
N GLU A 93 65.79 -28.37 31.61
CA GLU A 93 65.78 -28.38 33.08
C GLU A 93 66.70 -29.45 33.70
N ARG A 94 67.01 -30.54 32.98
CA ARG A 94 67.92 -31.61 33.44
C ARG A 94 69.35 -31.43 32.97
N LEU A 95 69.67 -30.39 32.19
CA LEU A 95 71.04 -30.05 31.83
C LEU A 95 71.77 -29.62 33.12
N PRO A 96 72.79 -30.38 33.58
CA PRO A 96 73.65 -29.92 34.66
C PRO A 96 74.30 -28.61 34.21
N SER A 97 74.56 -27.69 35.13
CA SER A 97 75.26 -26.41 34.87
C SER A 97 76.62 -26.54 34.17
N GLY A 98 77.13 -27.76 33.98
CA GLY A 98 78.27 -28.09 33.12
C GLY A 98 77.99 -28.07 31.61
N LEU A 99 76.74 -28.23 31.14
CA LEU A 99 76.41 -28.25 29.70
C LEU A 99 76.27 -26.86 29.07
N SER A 100 75.97 -25.84 29.86
CA SER A 100 76.13 -24.43 29.43
C SER A 100 77.61 -24.12 29.14
N LYS A 101 78.55 -24.66 29.94
CA LYS A 101 79.99 -24.61 29.65
C LYS A 101 80.41 -25.45 28.44
N THR A 102 79.65 -26.47 28.05
CA THR A 102 79.98 -27.29 26.87
C THR A 102 79.38 -26.72 25.60
N LEU A 103 78.30 -25.94 25.66
CA LEU A 103 77.79 -25.15 24.54
C LEU A 103 78.65 -23.90 24.31
N GLU A 104 79.08 -23.21 25.38
CA GLU A 104 80.15 -22.20 25.33
C GLU A 104 81.48 -22.84 24.90
N GLY A 105 81.76 -24.06 25.34
CA GLY A 105 82.92 -24.85 24.94
C GLY A 105 82.89 -25.28 23.48
N ALA A 106 81.72 -25.59 22.91
CA ALA A 106 81.55 -25.92 21.49
C ALA A 106 81.65 -24.67 20.61
N SER A 107 81.13 -23.52 21.09
CA SER A 107 81.33 -22.22 20.45
C SER A 107 82.80 -21.77 20.52
N ALA A 108 83.46 -21.98 21.67
CA ALA A 108 84.88 -21.73 21.85
C ALA A 108 85.73 -22.68 21.00
N ALA A 109 85.38 -23.97 20.92
CA ALA A 109 86.05 -24.95 20.07
C ALA A 109 85.87 -24.62 18.59
N MET A 110 84.70 -24.17 18.15
CA MET A 110 84.47 -23.73 16.77
C MET A 110 85.29 -22.47 16.42
N ASN A 111 85.42 -21.53 17.37
CA ASN A 111 86.32 -20.38 17.23
C ASN A 111 87.81 -20.78 17.29
N GLN A 112 88.17 -21.81 18.04
CA GLN A 112 89.50 -22.39 18.08
C GLN A 112 89.82 -23.15 16.78
N THR A 113 88.85 -23.83 16.17
CA THR A 113 89.00 -24.48 14.87
C THR A 113 89.18 -23.44 13.77
N MET A 114 88.42 -22.34 13.79
CA MET A 114 88.63 -21.21 12.88
C MET A 114 90.00 -20.53 13.07
N GLY A 115 90.45 -20.39 14.32
CA GLY A 115 91.81 -19.95 14.64
C GLY A 115 92.89 -20.91 14.12
N SER A 116 92.70 -22.22 14.30
CA SER A 116 93.62 -23.25 13.83
C SER A 116 93.65 -23.35 12.30
N THR A 117 92.55 -23.06 11.60
CA THR A 117 92.53 -22.96 10.14
C THR A 117 93.23 -21.70 9.65
N SER A 118 93.17 -20.59 10.40
CA SER A 118 93.96 -19.39 10.11
C SER A 118 95.45 -19.63 10.35
N GLU A 119 95.81 -20.35 11.41
CA GLU A 119 97.20 -20.77 11.67
C GLU A 119 97.69 -21.78 10.64
N SER A 120 96.84 -22.70 10.16
CA SER A 120 97.17 -23.64 9.08
C SER A 120 97.33 -22.94 7.74
N ILE A 121 96.54 -21.90 7.45
CA ILE A 121 96.70 -21.07 6.25
C ILE A 121 98.00 -20.27 6.31
N GLU A 122 98.35 -19.72 7.48
CA GLU A 122 99.61 -18.98 7.63
C GLU A 122 100.83 -19.92 7.69
N ALA A 123 100.68 -21.14 8.20
CA ALA A 123 101.67 -22.21 8.10
C ALA A 123 101.89 -22.64 6.65
N LEU A 124 100.82 -22.85 5.87
CA LEU A 124 100.90 -23.13 4.42
C LEU A 124 101.54 -21.98 3.66
N LYS A 125 101.27 -20.73 4.03
CA LYS A 125 101.90 -19.55 3.41
C LYS A 125 103.38 -19.46 3.75
N ASN A 126 103.78 -19.86 4.97
CA ASN A 126 105.18 -19.97 5.36
C ASN A 126 105.88 -21.14 4.67
N GLU A 127 105.22 -22.30 4.48
CA GLU A 127 105.73 -23.44 3.71
C GLU A 127 105.87 -23.09 2.22
N VAL A 128 104.91 -22.39 1.62
CA VAL A 128 105.02 -21.86 0.25
C VAL A 128 106.18 -20.86 0.15
N GLY A 129 106.41 -20.08 1.21
CA GLY A 129 107.58 -19.21 1.37
C GLY A 129 108.91 -19.96 1.43
N GLU A 130 108.98 -21.05 2.19
CA GLU A 130 110.13 -21.97 2.26
C GLU A 130 110.37 -22.69 0.93
N VAL A 131 109.31 -23.12 0.23
CA VAL A 131 109.42 -23.74 -1.11
C VAL A 131 109.90 -22.72 -2.15
N THR A 132 109.48 -21.45 -2.07
CA THR A 132 110.03 -20.39 -2.94
C THR A 132 111.47 -20.05 -2.61
N LYS A 133 111.86 -20.11 -1.33
CA LYS A 133 113.24 -19.94 -0.88
C LYS A 133 114.13 -21.12 -1.29
N ASN A 134 113.63 -22.36 -1.22
CA ASN A 134 114.31 -23.55 -1.71
C ASN A 134 114.40 -23.57 -3.24
N ALA A 135 113.39 -23.07 -3.97
CA ALA A 135 113.47 -22.86 -5.41
C ALA A 135 114.50 -21.79 -5.79
N SER A 136 114.72 -20.77 -4.94
CA SER A 136 115.84 -19.83 -5.10
C SER A 136 117.20 -20.47 -4.78
N GLY A 137 117.28 -21.36 -3.78
CA GLY A 137 118.49 -22.14 -3.49
C GLY A 137 118.85 -23.13 -4.62
N ILE A 138 117.85 -23.74 -5.28
CA ILE A 138 118.06 -24.55 -6.48
C ILE A 138 118.53 -23.67 -7.64
N ARG A 139 118.00 -22.44 -7.77
CA ARG A 139 118.47 -21.46 -8.77
C ARG A 139 119.93 -21.05 -8.52
N ASP A 140 120.33 -20.90 -7.26
CA ASP A 140 121.71 -20.59 -6.88
C ASP A 140 122.65 -21.79 -7.10
N LEU A 141 122.20 -23.01 -6.84
CA LEU A 141 122.93 -24.26 -7.18
C LEU A 141 123.09 -24.45 -8.69
N VAL A 142 122.07 -24.11 -9.48
CA VAL A 142 122.13 -24.11 -10.96
C VAL A 142 123.04 -23.00 -11.48
N SER A 143 123.14 -21.88 -10.76
CA SER A 143 124.06 -20.78 -11.08
C SER A 143 125.52 -21.06 -10.67
N ALA A 144 125.72 -22.00 -9.73
CA ALA A 144 127.04 -22.51 -9.34
C ALA A 144 127.55 -23.63 -10.26
N LEU A 145 126.75 -24.10 -11.22
CA LEU A 145 127.22 -25.02 -12.25
C LEU A 145 128.21 -24.27 -13.17
N PRO A 146 129.38 -24.87 -13.47
CA PRO A 146 130.33 -24.27 -14.40
C PRO A 146 129.63 -23.99 -15.73
N SER A 147 129.84 -22.79 -16.30
CA SER A 147 129.27 -22.44 -17.59
C SER A 147 129.72 -23.43 -18.66
N ARG A 148 128.91 -23.62 -19.71
CA ARG A 148 129.15 -24.60 -20.79
C ARG A 148 130.55 -24.51 -21.40
N SER A 149 131.16 -23.32 -21.44
CA SER A 149 132.55 -23.12 -21.88
C SER A 149 133.58 -23.70 -20.92
N THR A 150 133.36 -23.64 -19.61
CA THR A 150 134.21 -24.28 -18.58
C THR A 150 134.10 -25.80 -18.60
N LEU A 151 132.90 -26.34 -18.89
CA LEU A 151 132.69 -27.78 -19.07
C LEU A 151 133.39 -28.32 -20.34
N GLU A 152 133.44 -27.53 -21.42
CA GLU A 152 134.17 -27.86 -22.66
C GLU A 152 135.70 -27.75 -22.47
N GLU A 153 136.21 -26.82 -21.65
CA GLU A 153 137.62 -26.76 -21.26
C GLU A 153 138.05 -27.95 -20.36
N TRP A 154 137.17 -28.41 -19.47
CA TRP A 154 137.45 -29.54 -18.58
C TRP A 154 137.39 -30.90 -19.29
N ALA A 155 136.55 -31.03 -20.33
CA ALA A 155 136.51 -32.25 -21.15
C ALA A 155 137.81 -32.51 -21.92
N ASN A 156 138.63 -31.47 -22.17
CA ASN A 156 139.90 -31.56 -22.87
C ASN A 156 141.14 -31.63 -21.94
N SER A 157 140.95 -31.60 -20.62
CA SER A 157 142.02 -31.70 -19.62
C SER A 157 142.15 -33.13 -19.10
N GLN A 158 143.30 -33.77 -19.30
CA GLN A 158 143.61 -35.14 -18.87
C GLN A 158 143.90 -35.25 -17.35
N ASP A 159 143.08 -34.62 -16.51
CA ASP A 159 143.26 -34.53 -15.06
C ASP A 159 142.18 -35.34 -14.33
N GLN A 160 142.46 -36.64 -14.18
CA GLN A 160 141.52 -37.68 -13.73
C GLN A 160 141.04 -37.50 -12.28
N GLY A 161 141.76 -36.73 -11.46
CA GLY A 161 141.39 -36.44 -10.06
C GLY A 161 140.17 -35.51 -9.90
N ARG A 162 139.96 -34.59 -10.86
CA ARG A 162 138.82 -33.66 -10.83
C ARG A 162 137.49 -34.35 -11.21
N PHE A 163 137.53 -35.27 -12.18
CA PHE A 163 136.36 -36.07 -12.55
C PHE A 163 135.87 -36.98 -11.41
N GLN A 164 136.78 -37.55 -10.60
CA GLN A 164 136.39 -38.35 -9.45
C GLN A 164 135.75 -37.51 -8.34
N SER A 165 136.22 -36.29 -8.11
CA SER A 165 135.62 -35.37 -7.14
C SER A 165 134.20 -34.94 -7.56
N ILE A 166 133.99 -34.68 -8.86
CA ILE A 166 132.66 -34.36 -9.40
C ILE A 166 131.75 -35.59 -9.33
N ARG A 167 132.23 -36.78 -9.69
CA ARG A 167 131.45 -38.01 -9.61
C ARG A 167 131.06 -38.35 -8.16
N ALA A 168 131.96 -38.11 -7.20
CA ALA A 168 131.68 -38.26 -5.77
C ALA A 168 130.62 -37.24 -5.31
N PHE A 169 130.76 -35.97 -5.69
CA PHE A 169 129.79 -34.92 -5.36
C PHE A 169 128.41 -35.20 -5.96
N ILE A 170 128.34 -35.62 -7.22
CA ILE A 170 127.08 -35.99 -7.89
C ILE A 170 126.48 -37.25 -7.25
N SER A 171 127.29 -38.26 -6.92
CA SER A 171 126.79 -39.48 -6.27
C SER A 171 126.29 -39.21 -4.85
N GLU A 172 126.99 -38.38 -4.07
CA GLU A 172 126.56 -37.96 -2.73
C GLU A 172 125.29 -37.10 -2.79
N SER A 173 125.18 -36.22 -3.78
CA SER A 173 123.98 -35.41 -3.98
C SER A 173 122.78 -36.26 -4.42
N MET A 174 123.00 -37.26 -5.28
CA MET A 174 121.96 -38.21 -5.69
C MET A 174 121.54 -39.15 -4.56
N GLU A 175 122.47 -39.60 -3.71
CA GLU A 175 122.15 -40.38 -2.50
C GLU A 175 121.36 -39.55 -1.48
N LYS A 176 121.75 -38.28 -1.24
CA LYS A 176 120.98 -37.38 -0.36
C LYS A 176 119.57 -37.10 -0.91
N LEU A 177 119.43 -36.90 -2.23
CA LEU A 177 118.13 -36.74 -2.87
C LEU A 177 117.29 -38.01 -2.79
N LYS A 178 117.85 -39.20 -3.01
CA LYS A 178 117.13 -40.48 -2.88
C LYS A 178 116.72 -40.79 -1.44
N ALA A 179 117.57 -40.47 -0.46
CA ALA A 179 117.25 -40.63 0.95
C ALA A 179 116.11 -39.69 1.40
N GLN A 180 115.98 -38.52 0.76
CA GLN A 180 114.93 -37.55 1.02
C GLN A 180 113.61 -37.87 0.27
N ASP A 181 113.68 -38.60 -0.84
CA ASP A 181 112.55 -38.83 -1.77
C ASP A 181 111.80 -40.17 -1.57
N THR A 182 112.34 -41.16 -0.84
CA THR A 182 111.86 -42.56 -1.01
C THR A 182 111.09 -43.25 0.11
N SER A 183 110.65 -42.57 1.18
CA SER A 183 109.73 -43.25 2.12
C SER A 183 108.86 -42.32 2.96
N GLU A 184 109.42 -41.22 3.48
CA GLU A 184 108.68 -40.33 4.37
C GLU A 184 107.70 -39.44 3.59
N GLN A 185 108.14 -38.81 2.50
CA GLN A 185 107.27 -37.98 1.66
C GLN A 185 106.15 -38.80 1.00
N SER A 186 106.42 -40.03 0.56
CA SER A 186 105.38 -40.90 0.01
C SER A 186 104.35 -41.34 1.06
N ALA A 187 104.77 -41.57 2.31
CA ALA A 187 103.86 -41.93 3.40
C ALA A 187 103.02 -40.73 3.85
N GLU A 188 103.61 -39.53 3.87
CA GLU A 188 102.92 -38.28 4.20
C GLU A 188 101.91 -37.91 3.11
N LEU A 189 102.24 -38.09 1.83
CA LEU A 189 101.31 -37.91 0.71
C LEU A 189 100.14 -38.89 0.78
N GLU A 190 100.36 -40.16 1.13
CA GLU A 190 99.27 -41.12 1.28
C GLU A 190 98.38 -40.80 2.50
N GLN A 191 98.96 -40.33 3.61
CA GLN A 191 98.17 -39.85 4.76
C GLN A 191 97.35 -38.62 4.42
N LEU A 192 97.93 -37.65 3.69
CA LEU A 192 97.23 -36.47 3.20
C LEU A 192 96.11 -36.85 2.23
N ARG A 193 96.34 -37.85 1.38
CA ARG A 193 95.33 -38.37 0.46
C ARG A 193 94.16 -39.00 1.19
N ILE A 194 94.43 -39.89 2.16
CA ILE A 194 93.37 -40.52 2.98
C ILE A 194 92.59 -39.45 3.77
N LYS A 195 93.30 -38.44 4.31
CA LYS A 195 92.67 -37.32 5.02
C LYS A 195 91.80 -36.48 4.09
N TYR A 196 92.27 -36.18 2.88
CA TYR A 196 91.50 -35.47 1.86
C TYR A 196 90.26 -36.26 1.41
N GLU A 197 90.41 -37.56 1.16
CA GLU A 197 89.28 -38.44 0.78
C GLU A 197 88.24 -38.54 1.91
N THR A 198 88.69 -38.63 3.16
CA THR A 198 87.81 -38.62 4.34
C THR A 198 87.05 -37.28 4.47
N GLN A 199 87.77 -36.17 4.35
CA GLN A 199 87.17 -34.82 4.40
C GLN A 199 86.21 -34.59 3.24
N SER A 200 86.56 -35.04 2.04
CA SER A 200 85.70 -34.96 0.85
C SER A 200 84.41 -35.76 1.04
N HIS A 201 84.49 -36.96 1.63
CA HIS A 201 83.32 -37.75 1.96
C HIS A 201 82.44 -37.04 3.01
N GLU A 202 83.04 -36.44 4.04
CA GLU A 202 82.32 -35.72 5.08
C GLU A 202 81.67 -34.43 4.56
N VAL A 203 82.34 -33.68 3.68
CA VAL A 203 81.75 -32.54 2.96
C VAL A 203 80.57 -32.99 2.12
N SER A 204 80.69 -34.09 1.37
CA SER A 204 79.59 -34.63 0.57
C SER A 204 78.39 -35.05 1.44
N LYS A 205 78.65 -35.63 2.63
CA LYS A 205 77.61 -35.97 3.60
C LYS A 205 76.92 -34.71 4.15
N LEU A 206 77.69 -33.70 4.56
CA LEU A 206 77.17 -32.43 5.07
C LEU A 206 76.38 -31.65 4.01
N GLU A 207 76.81 -31.71 2.74
CA GLU A 207 76.02 -31.16 1.62
C GLU A 207 74.69 -31.88 1.43
N GLY A 208 74.67 -33.21 1.62
CA GLY A 208 73.45 -34.01 1.62
C GLY A 208 72.50 -33.59 2.75
N GLU A 209 73.01 -33.45 3.96
CA GLU A 209 72.25 -33.01 5.14
C GLU A 209 71.74 -31.57 4.98
N LYS A 210 72.56 -30.66 4.45
CA LYS A 210 72.14 -29.30 4.12
C LYS A 210 70.98 -29.29 3.13
N LYS A 211 71.08 -30.06 2.04
CA LYS A 211 69.99 -30.17 1.05
C LYS A 211 68.71 -30.76 1.65
N ALA A 212 68.82 -31.68 2.61
CA ALA A 212 67.66 -32.21 3.32
C ALA A 212 67.00 -31.16 4.22
N LEU A 213 67.81 -30.41 4.98
CA LEU A 213 67.34 -29.30 5.82
C LEU A 213 66.70 -28.18 4.98
N ASP A 214 67.30 -27.80 3.84
CA ASP A 214 66.74 -26.79 2.95
C ASP A 214 65.34 -27.19 2.44
N LYS A 215 65.14 -28.49 2.13
CA LYS A 215 63.82 -29.02 1.76
C LYS A 215 62.82 -28.97 2.91
N GLU A 216 63.26 -29.25 4.14
CA GLU A 216 62.41 -29.20 5.32
C GLU A 216 61.99 -27.75 5.66
N VAL A 217 62.93 -26.80 5.58
CA VAL A 217 62.66 -25.37 5.72
C VAL A 217 61.67 -24.88 4.67
N GLN A 218 61.80 -25.33 3.41
CA GLN A 218 60.81 -25.03 2.38
C GLN A 218 59.44 -25.62 2.70
N SER A 219 59.38 -26.86 3.19
CA SER A 219 58.11 -27.50 3.59
C SER A 219 57.44 -26.75 4.75
N LEU A 220 58.21 -26.35 5.76
CA LEU A 220 57.71 -25.55 6.89
C LEU A 220 57.24 -24.16 6.44
N GLY A 221 57.98 -23.50 5.56
CA GLY A 221 57.58 -22.20 5.00
C GLY A 221 56.29 -22.28 4.16
N ASN A 222 56.01 -23.42 3.53
CA ASN A 222 54.74 -23.63 2.83
C ASN A 222 53.58 -23.85 3.82
N ARG A 223 53.78 -24.66 4.87
CA ARG A 223 52.76 -24.86 5.91
C ARG A 223 52.44 -23.57 6.68
N ASP A 224 53.44 -22.73 6.91
CA ASP A 224 53.24 -21.45 7.58
C ASP A 224 52.39 -20.49 6.73
N ARG A 225 52.63 -20.45 5.40
CA ARG A 225 51.76 -19.71 4.45
C ARG A 225 50.34 -20.26 4.42
N GLU A 226 50.18 -21.58 4.38
CA GLU A 226 48.85 -22.22 4.44
C GLU A 226 48.12 -21.88 5.74
N SER A 227 48.83 -21.91 6.87
CA SER A 227 48.28 -21.55 8.18
C SER A 227 47.87 -20.08 8.23
N LEU A 228 48.66 -19.18 7.66
CA LEU A 228 48.30 -17.76 7.53
C LEU A 228 47.02 -17.56 6.71
N ILE A 229 46.87 -18.28 5.60
CA ILE A 229 45.62 -18.23 4.80
C ILE A 229 44.42 -18.68 5.64
N VAL A 230 44.54 -19.77 6.38
CA VAL A 230 43.48 -20.27 7.27
C VAL A 230 43.12 -19.24 8.35
N ILE A 231 44.12 -18.62 9.00
CA ILE A 231 43.91 -17.56 9.98
C ILE A 231 43.16 -16.38 9.36
N THR A 232 43.54 -15.98 8.14
CA THR A 232 42.91 -14.85 7.44
C THR A 232 41.44 -15.14 7.11
N ASN A 233 41.14 -16.37 6.67
CA ASN A 233 39.76 -16.82 6.43
C ASN A 233 38.93 -16.85 7.72
N LEU A 234 39.48 -17.37 8.82
CA LEU A 234 38.80 -17.38 10.11
C LEU A 234 38.53 -15.96 10.65
N GLN A 235 39.42 -15.00 10.38
CA GLN A 235 39.18 -13.59 10.73
C GLN A 235 38.05 -12.97 9.90
N ALA A 236 37.96 -13.29 8.60
CA ALA A 236 36.86 -12.86 7.75
C ALA A 236 35.51 -13.47 8.21
N ASP A 237 35.49 -14.77 8.50
CA ASP A 237 34.31 -15.45 9.03
C ASP A 237 33.86 -14.86 10.36
N ARG A 238 34.80 -14.59 11.28
CA ARG A 238 34.50 -13.93 12.55
C ARG A 238 33.87 -12.56 12.32
N SER A 239 34.43 -11.75 11.43
CA SER A 239 33.90 -10.41 11.12
C SER A 239 32.49 -10.47 10.55
N SER A 240 32.21 -11.46 9.68
CA SER A 240 30.86 -11.71 9.14
C SER A 240 29.86 -12.14 10.23
N ARG A 241 30.29 -12.99 11.17
CA ARG A 241 29.45 -13.40 12.31
C ARG A 241 29.18 -12.24 13.26
N ASP A 242 30.17 -11.40 13.53
CA ASP A 242 30.00 -10.21 14.37
C ASP A 242 29.00 -9.22 13.75
N GLN A 243 29.04 -9.02 12.42
CA GLN A 243 28.02 -8.23 11.71
C GLN A 243 26.61 -8.85 11.85
N THR A 244 26.50 -10.17 11.70
CA THR A 244 25.23 -10.88 11.86
C THR A 244 24.67 -10.71 13.28
N ILE A 245 25.53 -10.78 14.29
CA ILE A 245 25.16 -10.56 15.70
C ILE A 245 24.64 -9.13 15.89
N SER A 246 25.34 -8.11 15.38
CA SER A 246 24.86 -6.72 15.48
C SER A 246 23.51 -6.50 14.80
N THR A 247 23.26 -7.14 13.65
CA THR A 247 21.95 -7.08 12.99
C THR A 247 20.85 -7.70 13.87
N LEU A 248 21.10 -8.90 14.42
CA LEU A 248 20.16 -9.58 15.29
C LEU A 248 19.88 -8.81 16.60
N GLU A 249 20.89 -8.11 17.14
CA GLU A 249 20.73 -7.24 18.30
C GLU A 249 19.83 -6.03 17.98
N GLY A 250 19.99 -5.43 16.80
CA GLY A 250 19.11 -4.36 16.33
C GLY A 250 17.66 -4.82 16.11
N GLU A 251 17.45 -6.01 15.52
CA GLU A 251 16.13 -6.61 15.37
C GLU A 251 15.48 -6.90 16.74
N LYS A 252 16.25 -7.40 17.70
CA LYS A 252 15.78 -7.64 19.08
C LYS A 252 15.33 -6.34 19.75
N GLU A 253 16.09 -5.26 19.62
CA GLU A 253 15.71 -3.94 20.17
C GLU A 253 14.44 -3.40 19.52
N SER A 254 14.31 -3.55 18.19
CA SER A 254 13.09 -3.17 17.46
C SER A 254 11.86 -3.94 17.96
N LEU A 255 11.96 -5.26 18.08
CA LEU A 255 10.88 -6.11 18.60
C LEU A 255 10.52 -5.77 20.06
N GLN A 256 11.50 -5.38 20.88
CA GLN A 256 11.24 -4.92 22.24
C GLN A 256 10.47 -3.60 22.27
N GLN A 257 10.79 -2.65 21.38
CA GLN A 257 10.04 -1.40 21.25
C GLN A 257 8.61 -1.64 20.77
N GLU A 258 8.42 -2.54 19.80
CA GLU A 258 7.09 -2.93 19.32
C GLU A 258 6.24 -3.58 20.43
N LEU A 259 6.84 -4.48 21.22
CA LEU A 259 6.19 -5.08 22.39
C LEU A 259 5.76 -4.04 23.44
N GLU A 260 6.59 -3.03 23.69
CA GLU A 260 6.25 -1.97 24.65
C GLU A 260 5.12 -1.07 24.14
N SER A 261 5.10 -0.79 22.83
CA SER A 261 3.99 -0.09 22.17
C SER A 261 2.68 -0.88 22.27
N LEU A 262 2.72 -2.19 22.00
CA LEU A 262 1.57 -3.08 22.14
C LEU A 262 1.06 -3.15 23.58
N ARG A 263 1.95 -3.26 24.57
CA ARG A 263 1.58 -3.22 26.00
C ARG A 263 0.92 -1.91 26.38
N SER A 264 1.45 -0.79 25.90
CA SER A 264 0.87 0.54 26.12
C SER A 264 -0.54 0.61 25.52
N SER A 265 -0.73 0.12 24.30
CA SER A 265 -2.04 0.05 23.63
C SER A 265 -3.05 -0.82 24.39
N ASP A 266 -2.65 -2.01 24.83
CA ASP A 266 -3.50 -2.91 25.62
C ASP A 266 -3.87 -2.31 26.98
N SER A 267 -2.95 -1.59 27.62
CA SER A 267 -3.24 -0.88 28.86
C SER A 267 -4.27 0.24 28.65
N GLY A 268 -4.20 0.97 27.53
CA GLY A 268 -5.18 1.99 27.14
C GLY A 268 -6.56 1.38 26.92
N LYS A 269 -6.64 0.29 26.15
CA LYS A 269 -7.91 -0.44 25.92
C LYS A 269 -8.51 -1.01 27.20
N ALA A 270 -7.68 -1.48 28.13
CA ALA A 270 -8.17 -1.96 29.43
C ALA A 270 -8.79 -0.83 30.27
N VAL A 271 -8.22 0.38 30.21
CA VAL A 271 -8.79 1.58 30.86
C VAL A 271 -10.12 1.95 30.21
N GLU A 272 -10.20 2.00 28.88
CA GLU A 272 -11.44 2.28 28.17
C GLU A 272 -12.54 1.26 28.48
N LEU A 273 -12.21 -0.04 28.51
CA LEU A 273 -13.14 -1.10 28.90
C LEU A 273 -13.69 -0.92 30.32
N ASN A 274 -12.83 -0.51 31.26
CA ASN A 274 -13.26 -0.24 32.63
C ASN A 274 -14.16 0.99 32.71
N GLN A 275 -13.87 2.05 31.94
CA GLN A 275 -14.74 3.21 31.82
C GLN A 275 -16.10 2.84 31.22
N LEU A 276 -16.12 2.07 30.12
CA LEU A 276 -17.36 1.60 29.50
C LEU A 276 -18.21 0.79 30.48
N ARG A 277 -17.60 -0.17 31.20
CA ARG A 277 -18.27 -0.98 32.23
C ARG A 277 -18.87 -0.12 33.33
N SER A 278 -18.14 0.91 33.78
CA SER A 278 -18.64 1.85 34.78
C SER A 278 -19.87 2.61 34.28
N ARG A 279 -19.85 3.06 33.02
CA ARG A 279 -20.96 3.78 32.38
C ARG A 279 -22.19 2.87 32.19
N CYS A 280 -21.98 1.62 31.79
CA CYS A 280 -23.05 0.63 31.72
C CYS A 280 -23.72 0.41 33.08
N ARG A 281 -22.96 0.29 34.18
CA ARG A 281 -23.54 0.15 35.53
C ARG A 281 -24.38 1.36 35.92
N VAL A 282 -23.94 2.58 35.60
CA VAL A 282 -24.70 3.81 35.87
C VAL A 282 -26.01 3.80 35.09
N MET A 283 -25.97 3.49 33.80
CA MET A 283 -27.19 3.40 32.98
C MET A 283 -28.14 2.31 33.47
N GLU A 284 -27.62 1.15 33.90
CA GLU A 284 -28.44 0.08 34.50
C GLU A 284 -29.12 0.54 35.79
N GLN A 285 -28.43 1.32 36.64
CA GLN A 285 -29.02 1.92 37.83
C GLN A 285 -30.11 2.93 37.48
N GLU A 286 -29.86 3.82 36.52
CA GLU A 286 -30.86 4.80 36.04
C GLU A 286 -32.11 4.13 35.48
N VAL A 287 -31.94 3.07 34.68
CA VAL A 287 -33.06 2.27 34.17
C VAL A 287 -33.82 1.59 35.31
N SER A 288 -33.13 1.13 36.34
CA SER A 288 -33.76 0.55 37.53
C SER A 288 -34.59 1.57 38.30
N THR A 289 -34.08 2.79 38.51
CA THR A 289 -34.81 3.88 39.15
C THR A 289 -36.02 4.32 38.32
N LEU A 290 -35.85 4.51 37.01
CA LEU A 290 -36.95 4.88 36.12
C LEU A 290 -38.07 3.83 36.10
N ARG A 291 -37.73 2.53 36.20
CA ARG A 291 -38.73 1.46 36.34
C ARG A 291 -39.51 1.58 37.65
N LYS A 292 -38.84 1.88 38.77
CA LYS A 292 -39.49 2.10 40.06
C LYS A 292 -40.40 3.33 40.03
N ASP A 293 -39.95 4.43 39.45
CA ASP A 293 -40.74 5.65 39.31
C ASP A 293 -41.98 5.41 38.46
N LYS A 294 -41.85 4.69 37.34
CA LYS A 294 -42.98 4.27 36.51
C LYS A 294 -43.99 3.44 37.30
N THR A 295 -43.54 2.50 38.12
CA THR A 295 -44.46 1.71 38.97
C THR A 295 -45.14 2.55 40.04
N SER A 296 -44.43 3.51 40.65
CA SER A 296 -44.98 4.43 41.65
C SER A 296 -46.04 5.34 41.05
N LEU A 297 -45.75 5.97 39.90
CA LEU A 297 -46.70 6.81 39.17
C LEU A 297 -47.92 6.00 38.72
N GLY A 298 -47.74 4.76 38.28
CA GLY A 298 -48.85 3.86 37.96
C GLY A 298 -49.78 3.61 39.15
N ALA A 299 -49.22 3.42 40.35
CA ALA A 299 -50.00 3.25 41.58
C ALA A 299 -50.74 4.53 41.98
N GLU A 300 -50.10 5.69 41.84
CA GLU A 300 -50.70 6.99 42.12
C GLU A 300 -51.88 7.30 41.17
N VAL A 301 -51.73 7.01 39.88
CA VAL A 301 -52.81 7.16 38.89
C VAL A 301 -54.01 6.27 39.23
N GLU A 302 -53.80 5.03 39.70
CA GLU A 302 -54.90 4.14 40.06
C GLU A 302 -55.61 4.58 41.35
N LEU A 303 -54.87 5.16 42.31
CA LEU A 303 -55.45 5.81 43.49
C LEU A 303 -56.32 7.01 43.10
N LEU A 304 -55.82 7.89 42.22
CA LEU A 304 -56.57 9.04 41.73
C LEU A 304 -57.85 8.62 41.00
N ARG A 305 -57.78 7.61 40.14
CA ARG A 305 -58.96 7.04 39.46
C ARG A 305 -59.98 6.46 40.43
N SER A 306 -59.52 5.81 41.51
CA SER A 306 -60.41 5.27 42.53
C SER A 306 -61.10 6.38 43.32
N SER A 307 -60.37 7.43 43.68
CA SER A 307 -60.92 8.63 44.32
C SER A 307 -61.92 9.38 43.42
N GLU A 308 -61.67 9.42 42.11
CA GLU A 308 -62.57 10.01 41.13
C GLU A 308 -63.88 9.22 41.05
N ARG A 309 -63.82 7.88 40.97
CA ARG A 309 -65.03 7.02 40.99
C ARG A 309 -65.86 7.24 42.25
N GLU A 310 -65.21 7.35 43.41
CA GLU A 310 -65.88 7.62 44.68
C GLU A 310 -66.54 9.01 44.70
N SER A 311 -65.84 10.03 44.21
CA SER A 311 -66.37 11.39 44.10
C SER A 311 -67.55 11.46 43.13
N SER A 312 -67.46 10.73 42.01
CA SER A 312 -68.53 10.63 41.00
C SER A 312 -69.77 9.92 41.56
N SER A 313 -69.59 8.89 42.40
CA SER A 313 -70.68 8.24 43.13
C SER A 313 -71.36 9.22 44.10
N LYS A 314 -70.57 9.95 44.90
CA LYS A 314 -71.11 10.96 45.84
C LYS A 314 -71.86 12.07 45.11
N LEU A 315 -71.40 12.49 43.93
CA LEU A 315 -72.12 13.44 43.08
C LEU A 315 -73.45 12.87 42.56
N GLY A 316 -73.51 11.57 42.29
CA GLY A 316 -74.76 10.86 41.95
C GLY A 316 -75.79 10.91 43.09
N ASP A 317 -75.35 10.62 44.31
CA ASP A 317 -76.20 10.65 45.52
C ASP A 317 -76.71 12.07 45.82
N LEU A 318 -75.82 13.07 45.74
CA LEU A 318 -76.17 14.48 45.92
C LEU A 318 -77.13 14.97 44.83
N ARG A 319 -77.02 14.47 43.59
CA ARG A 319 -77.95 14.80 42.50
C ARG A 319 -79.36 14.24 42.77
N ALA A 320 -79.46 13.05 43.35
CA ALA A 320 -80.74 12.47 43.77
C ALA A 320 -81.37 13.26 44.94
N GLU A 321 -80.57 13.69 45.91
CA GLU A 321 -81.02 14.53 47.02
C GLU A 321 -81.47 15.93 46.56
N CYS A 322 -80.73 16.54 45.62
CA CYS A 322 -81.12 17.81 45.00
C CYS A 322 -82.45 17.69 44.23
N SER A 323 -82.73 16.57 43.57
CA SER A 323 -84.02 16.36 42.89
C SER A 323 -85.20 16.34 43.86
N ALA A 324 -85.02 15.78 45.06
CA ALA A 324 -86.07 15.76 46.09
C ALA A 324 -86.28 17.15 46.72
N LYS A 325 -85.21 17.93 46.88
CA LYS A 325 -85.28 19.30 47.41
C LYS A 325 -85.81 20.30 46.38
N SER A 326 -85.53 20.14 45.09
CA SER A 326 -86.08 20.99 44.00
C SER A 326 -87.60 20.96 43.91
N GLN A 327 -88.24 19.83 44.26
CA GLN A 327 -89.71 19.73 44.30
C GLN A 327 -90.34 20.57 45.42
N ALA A 328 -89.64 20.73 46.56
CA ALA A 328 -90.07 21.59 47.66
C ALA A 328 -89.75 23.08 47.43
N ILE A 329 -88.82 23.37 46.53
CA ILE A 329 -88.41 24.74 46.18
C ILE A 329 -89.30 25.33 45.07
N ALA A 330 -89.93 24.51 44.23
CA ALA A 330 -90.87 24.94 43.19
C ALA A 330 -92.05 25.78 43.75
N ASP A 331 -92.51 25.46 44.96
CA ASP A 331 -93.59 26.18 45.65
C ASP A 331 -93.13 27.54 46.22
N LEU A 332 -91.82 27.70 46.47
CA LEU A 332 -91.21 28.93 46.99
C LEU A 332 -90.57 29.78 45.87
N GLN A 333 -90.45 29.25 44.65
CA GLN A 333 -89.81 29.88 43.49
C GLN A 333 -90.73 30.84 42.72
N GLY A 334 -92.06 30.69 42.78
CA GLY A 334 -92.99 31.64 42.15
C GLY A 334 -92.89 33.08 42.67
N GLU A 335 -92.47 33.26 43.93
CA GLU A 335 -92.32 34.60 44.54
C GLU A 335 -90.91 35.20 44.34
N LYS A 336 -89.92 34.37 43.97
CA LYS A 336 -88.50 34.75 43.89
C LYS A 336 -88.03 35.06 42.45
N GLU A 337 -88.68 34.46 41.44
CA GLU A 337 -88.33 34.54 40.01
C GLU A 337 -88.32 35.96 39.42
N VAL A 338 -89.10 36.89 39.98
CA VAL A 338 -89.11 38.30 39.54
C VAL A 338 -87.83 39.05 39.95
N SER A 339 -87.15 38.62 41.00
CA SER A 339 -86.01 39.35 41.57
C SER A 339 -84.64 38.79 41.17
N GLU A 340 -84.54 37.50 40.82
CA GLU A 340 -83.24 36.83 40.58
C GLU A 340 -82.80 36.78 39.11
N HIS A 341 -83.72 36.90 38.15
CA HIS A 341 -83.38 36.91 36.71
C HIS A 341 -82.45 38.07 36.31
N LYS A 342 -82.38 39.15 37.11
CA LYS A 342 -81.45 40.27 36.89
C LYS A 342 -80.04 40.05 37.47
N LEU A 343 -79.86 39.14 38.43
CA LEU A 343 -78.58 38.92 39.12
C LEU A 343 -77.82 37.68 38.61
N GLN A 344 -78.52 36.66 38.09
CA GLN A 344 -77.94 35.42 37.56
C GLN A 344 -77.09 35.67 36.30
N LYS A 345 -77.59 36.51 35.37
CA LYS A 345 -76.93 36.79 34.08
C LYS A 345 -75.58 37.52 34.19
N LEU A 346 -75.30 38.15 35.33
CA LEU A 346 -74.02 38.83 35.60
C LEU A 346 -72.97 37.93 36.29
N ARG A 347 -73.37 36.82 36.93
CA ARG A 347 -72.42 35.91 37.62
C ARG A 347 -71.88 34.79 36.72
N GLU A 348 -72.67 34.32 35.75
CA GLU A 348 -72.25 33.27 34.81
C GLU A 348 -71.12 33.77 33.88
N LEU A 349 -71.22 35.01 33.38
CA LEU A 349 -70.16 35.65 32.58
C LEU A 349 -68.84 35.86 33.34
N HIS A 350 -68.90 36.03 34.68
CA HIS A 350 -67.70 36.18 35.50
C HIS A 350 -67.03 34.83 35.81
N GLY A 351 -67.82 33.76 36.01
CA GLY A 351 -67.29 32.41 36.28
C GLY A 351 -66.60 31.77 35.06
N GLU A 352 -67.08 32.06 33.85
CA GLU A 352 -66.44 31.61 32.60
C GLU A 352 -65.12 32.35 32.34
N SER A 353 -65.05 33.65 32.66
CA SER A 353 -63.83 34.46 32.58
C SER A 353 -62.72 33.99 33.54
N VAL A 354 -63.08 33.55 34.75
CA VAL A 354 -62.12 33.02 35.75
C VAL A 354 -61.60 31.63 35.36
N LYS A 355 -62.46 30.74 34.84
CA LYS A 355 -62.03 29.42 34.34
C LYS A 355 -61.10 29.53 33.13
N MET A 356 -61.37 30.48 32.24
CA MET A 356 -60.51 30.74 31.08
C MET A 356 -59.15 31.34 31.49
N SER A 357 -59.09 32.19 32.52
CA SER A 357 -57.81 32.67 33.08
C SER A 357 -56.98 31.53 33.69
N ALA A 358 -57.58 30.63 34.46
CA ALA A 358 -56.86 29.50 35.06
C ALA A 358 -56.34 28.50 34.00
N GLN A 359 -57.07 28.29 32.89
CA GLN A 359 -56.61 27.49 31.76
C GLN A 359 -55.43 28.15 31.02
N LEU A 360 -55.47 29.48 30.84
CA LEU A 360 -54.38 30.22 30.20
C LEU A 360 -53.12 30.23 31.08
N GLU A 361 -53.23 30.33 32.40
CA GLU A 361 -52.09 30.23 33.34
C GLU A 361 -51.44 28.84 33.33
N ALA A 362 -52.25 27.78 33.27
CA ALA A 362 -51.75 26.41 33.16
C ALA A 362 -51.05 26.16 31.81
N GLN A 363 -51.59 26.70 30.71
CA GLN A 363 -50.95 26.63 29.39
C GLN A 363 -49.65 27.44 29.33
N LEU A 364 -49.60 28.61 29.98
CA LEU A 364 -48.41 29.44 30.05
C LEU A 364 -47.29 28.69 30.79
N SER A 365 -47.58 28.12 31.96
CA SER A 365 -46.62 27.34 32.75
C SER A 365 -46.10 26.09 32.02
N ALA A 366 -46.97 25.39 31.28
CA ALA A 366 -46.56 24.26 30.44
C ALA A 366 -45.65 24.71 29.28
N SER A 367 -45.96 25.84 28.64
CA SER A 367 -45.11 26.39 27.57
C SER A 367 -43.77 26.87 28.10
N GLU A 368 -43.72 27.47 29.28
CA GLU A 368 -42.48 27.92 29.93
C GLU A 368 -41.57 26.73 30.29
N GLN A 369 -42.14 25.62 30.76
CA GLN A 369 -41.37 24.38 30.97
C GLN A 369 -40.81 23.81 29.67
N GLU A 370 -41.58 23.87 28.59
CA GLU A 370 -41.12 23.37 27.29
C GLU A 370 -40.04 24.27 26.68
N VAL A 371 -40.16 25.60 26.85
CA VAL A 371 -39.10 26.56 26.50
C VAL A 371 -37.82 26.24 27.26
N ARG A 372 -37.87 25.96 28.57
CA ARG A 372 -36.67 25.58 29.34
C ARG A 372 -36.02 24.28 28.85
N LYS A 373 -36.81 23.27 28.48
CA LYS A 373 -36.28 22.02 27.89
C LYS A 373 -35.64 22.26 26.52
N LEU A 374 -36.25 23.12 25.71
CA LEU A 374 -35.71 23.50 24.40
C LEU A 374 -34.43 24.32 24.54
N GLU A 375 -34.35 25.22 25.53
CA GLU A 375 -33.14 25.98 25.87
C GLU A 375 -32.00 25.06 26.32
N GLN A 376 -32.30 24.07 27.16
CA GLN A 376 -31.31 23.09 27.61
C GLN A 376 -30.84 22.19 26.45
N ARG A 377 -31.76 21.76 25.58
CA ARG A 377 -31.43 21.00 24.37
C ARG A 377 -30.61 21.83 23.38
N ASN A 378 -30.86 23.14 23.28
CA ASN A 378 -30.03 24.06 22.51
C ASN A 378 -28.63 24.21 23.11
N GLN A 379 -28.48 24.29 24.43
CA GLN A 379 -27.16 24.29 25.07
C GLN A 379 -26.39 22.99 24.79
N ASP A 380 -27.04 21.83 24.85
CA ASP A 380 -26.41 20.55 24.52
C ASP A 380 -26.00 20.45 23.04
N LEU A 381 -26.83 20.98 22.13
CA LEU A 381 -26.52 21.03 20.70
C LEU A 381 -25.38 22.00 20.38
N VAL A 382 -25.32 23.15 21.06
CA VAL A 382 -24.20 24.10 20.96
C VAL A 382 -22.91 23.44 21.47
N GLY A 383 -22.96 22.73 22.60
CA GLY A 383 -21.80 21.97 23.11
C GLY A 383 -21.33 20.87 22.15
N LYS A 384 -22.25 20.18 21.47
CA LYS A 384 -21.90 19.22 20.40
C LYS A 384 -21.32 19.90 19.17
N ALA A 385 -21.84 21.06 18.77
CA ALA A 385 -21.32 21.83 17.66
C ALA A 385 -19.87 22.31 17.94
N ASP A 386 -19.60 22.79 19.16
CA ASP A 386 -18.24 23.17 19.59
C ASP A 386 -17.29 21.97 19.59
N GLY A 387 -17.76 20.80 20.07
CA GLY A 387 -16.99 19.55 20.02
C GLY A 387 -16.63 19.14 18.59
N LEU A 388 -17.61 19.14 17.68
CA LEU A 388 -17.41 18.86 16.26
C LEU A 388 -16.51 19.89 15.58
N GLN A 389 -16.60 21.17 15.96
CA GLN A 389 -15.72 22.23 15.45
C GLN A 389 -14.27 22.04 15.90
N THR A 390 -14.06 21.57 17.13
CA THR A 390 -12.74 21.23 17.66
C THR A 390 -12.14 20.01 16.94
N GLU A 391 -12.96 19.00 16.67
CA GLU A 391 -12.57 17.81 15.90
C GLU A 391 -12.25 18.15 14.45
N ASN A 392 -13.06 18.99 13.81
CA ASN A 392 -12.83 19.46 12.44
C ASN A 392 -11.53 20.31 12.34
N SER A 393 -11.21 21.08 13.39
CA SER A 393 -9.93 21.81 13.48
C SER A 393 -8.73 20.88 13.56
N LYS A 394 -8.85 19.74 14.29
CA LYS A 394 -7.80 18.70 14.32
C LYS A 394 -7.66 18.00 12.97
N LEU A 395 -8.77 17.61 12.35
CA LEU A 395 -8.75 16.99 11.02
C LEU A 395 -8.14 17.91 9.95
N LEU A 396 -8.40 19.23 10.02
CA LEU A 396 -7.75 20.21 9.15
C LEU A 396 -6.24 20.29 9.39
N GLN A 397 -5.80 20.18 10.66
CA GLN A 397 -4.39 20.13 11.01
C GLN A 397 -3.72 18.84 10.48
N ASP A 398 -4.40 17.70 10.59
CA ASP A 398 -3.94 16.41 10.08
C ASP A 398 -3.85 16.43 8.53
N VAL A 399 -4.83 17.01 7.85
CA VAL A 399 -4.80 17.20 6.39
C VAL A 399 -3.63 18.09 5.97
N SER A 400 -3.34 19.17 6.72
CA SER A 400 -2.17 20.02 6.46
C SER A 400 -0.85 19.27 6.68
N HIS A 401 -0.77 18.44 7.72
CA HIS A 401 0.39 17.57 7.96
C HIS A 401 0.58 16.57 6.81
N LEU A 402 -0.49 15.90 6.37
CA LEU A 402 -0.44 14.93 5.28
C LEU A 402 -0.09 15.59 3.94
N GLN A 403 -0.55 16.80 3.67
CA GLN A 403 -0.14 17.58 2.50
C GLN A 403 1.36 17.93 2.53
N THR A 404 1.89 18.27 3.70
CA THR A 404 3.33 18.54 3.86
C THR A 404 4.16 17.28 3.63
N GLN A 405 3.68 16.12 4.11
CA GLN A 405 4.30 14.82 3.82
C GLN A 405 4.23 14.45 2.34
N ARG A 406 3.10 14.73 1.67
CA ARG A 406 2.95 14.48 0.23
C ARG A 406 3.96 15.27 -0.59
N VAL A 407 4.14 16.56 -0.29
CA VAL A 407 5.14 17.41 -0.96
C VAL A 407 6.56 16.87 -0.74
N SER A 408 6.90 16.44 0.48
CA SER A 408 8.20 15.83 0.77
C SER A 408 8.42 14.50 0.02
N LEU A 409 7.38 13.70 -0.17
CA LEU A 409 7.44 12.47 -0.96
C LEU A 409 7.51 12.74 -2.46
N GLU A 410 6.83 13.78 -2.96
CA GLU A 410 6.91 14.24 -4.35
C GLU A 410 8.33 14.76 -4.68
N GLU A 411 8.98 15.50 -3.77
CA GLU A 411 10.38 15.92 -3.91
C GLU A 411 11.34 14.71 -3.94
N LYS A 412 11.12 13.70 -3.10
CA LYS A 412 11.90 12.45 -3.13
C LYS A 412 11.69 11.67 -4.43
N ALA A 413 10.46 11.63 -4.95
CA ALA A 413 10.15 11.00 -6.23
C ALA A 413 10.82 11.73 -7.41
N GLN A 414 10.90 13.07 -7.37
CA GLN A 414 11.68 13.82 -8.35
C GLN A 414 13.18 13.53 -8.25
N GLY A 415 13.72 13.38 -7.03
CA GLY A 415 15.10 12.94 -6.82
C GLY A 415 15.39 11.56 -7.41
N PHE A 416 14.45 10.61 -7.28
CA PHE A 416 14.57 9.30 -7.93
C PHE A 416 14.54 9.37 -9.46
N ASN A 417 13.76 10.27 -10.05
CA ASN A 417 13.73 10.46 -11.50
C ASN A 417 15.06 11.03 -12.02
N SER A 418 15.66 12.01 -11.32
CA SER A 418 17.00 12.51 -11.66
C SER A 418 18.08 11.43 -11.54
N LEU A 419 17.99 10.58 -10.51
CA LEU A 419 18.90 9.45 -10.35
C LEU A 419 18.73 8.40 -11.46
N SER A 420 17.48 8.17 -11.91
CA SER A 420 17.18 7.26 -13.02
C SER A 420 17.72 7.78 -14.35
N GLU A 421 17.67 9.09 -14.59
CA GLU A 421 18.27 9.71 -15.78
C GLU A 421 19.80 9.57 -15.77
N GLU A 422 20.44 9.81 -14.62
CA GLU A 422 21.88 9.64 -14.44
C GLU A 422 22.32 8.16 -14.61
N HIS A 423 21.46 7.23 -14.17
CA HIS A 423 21.68 5.79 -14.34
C HIS A 423 21.53 5.32 -15.80
N GLU A 424 20.66 5.97 -16.58
CA GLU A 424 20.51 5.71 -18.02
C GLU A 424 21.68 6.30 -18.82
N GLU A 425 22.20 7.46 -18.40
CA GLU A 425 23.37 8.09 -19.00
C GLU A 425 24.66 7.28 -18.74
N THR A 426 24.85 6.77 -17.52
CA THR A 426 25.93 5.82 -17.22
C THR A 426 25.79 4.49 -17.96
N ARG A 427 24.56 4.01 -18.18
CA ARG A 427 24.32 2.81 -19.01
C ARG A 427 24.76 3.03 -20.46
N LYS A 428 24.48 4.19 -21.05
CA LYS A 428 24.95 4.55 -22.40
C LYS A 428 26.48 4.62 -22.47
N LEU A 429 27.12 5.25 -21.48
CA LEU A 429 28.58 5.32 -21.42
C LEU A 429 29.23 3.93 -21.30
N LEU A 430 28.63 3.00 -20.53
CA LEU A 430 29.09 1.62 -20.45
C LEU A 430 28.89 0.85 -21.76
N GLN A 431 27.81 1.12 -22.48
CA GLN A 431 27.55 0.52 -23.79
C GLN A 431 28.55 1.01 -24.83
N ASP A 432 28.88 2.30 -24.84
CA ASP A 432 29.91 2.88 -25.70
C ASP A 432 31.31 2.35 -25.35
N ALA A 433 31.63 2.23 -24.05
CA ALA A 433 32.88 1.63 -23.59
C ALA A 433 33.02 0.16 -24.02
N ASN A 434 31.93 -0.62 -24.00
CA ASN A 434 31.94 -2.00 -24.51
C ASN A 434 32.20 -2.08 -26.02
N VAL A 435 31.66 -1.13 -26.81
CA VAL A 435 31.97 -1.04 -28.24
C VAL A 435 33.45 -0.70 -28.44
N GLU A 436 34.00 0.24 -27.66
CA GLU A 436 35.41 0.64 -27.73
C GLU A 436 36.36 -0.50 -27.31
N ILE A 437 36.02 -1.24 -26.25
CA ILE A 437 36.74 -2.48 -25.86
C ILE A 437 36.73 -3.49 -27.00
N GLY A 438 35.60 -3.68 -27.69
CA GLY A 438 35.51 -4.54 -28.87
C GLY A 438 36.40 -4.08 -30.02
N VAL A 439 36.52 -2.78 -30.26
CA VAL A 439 37.43 -2.21 -31.27
C VAL A 439 38.89 -2.41 -30.88
N LEU A 440 39.24 -2.18 -29.61
CA LEU A 440 40.60 -2.39 -29.10
C LEU A 440 41.01 -3.85 -29.13
N HIS A 441 40.11 -4.77 -28.76
CA HIS A 441 40.35 -6.21 -28.84
C HIS A 441 40.64 -6.67 -30.28
N ASN A 442 39.87 -6.18 -31.25
CA ASN A 442 40.12 -6.45 -32.67
C ASN A 442 41.43 -5.83 -33.20
N ARG A 443 41.89 -4.74 -32.59
CA ARG A 443 43.16 -4.08 -32.94
C ARG A 443 44.35 -4.82 -32.34
N ILE A 444 44.23 -5.32 -31.12
CA ILE A 444 45.21 -6.18 -30.45
C ILE A 444 45.37 -7.48 -31.23
N LYS A 445 44.26 -8.15 -31.56
CA LYS A 445 44.27 -9.38 -32.35
C LYS A 445 44.98 -9.21 -33.71
N ARG A 446 44.71 -8.11 -34.41
CA ARG A 446 45.43 -7.79 -35.66
C ARG A 446 46.94 -7.60 -35.46
N ARG A 447 47.36 -7.03 -34.33
CA ARG A 447 48.78 -6.87 -33.98
C ARG A 447 49.43 -8.19 -33.59
N GLU A 448 48.71 -9.08 -32.93
CA GLU A 448 49.16 -10.45 -32.63
C GLU A 448 49.37 -11.24 -33.92
N ASP A 449 48.38 -11.23 -34.83
CA ASP A 449 48.48 -11.86 -36.16
C ASP A 449 49.64 -11.29 -37.01
N GLU A 450 49.99 -10.01 -36.82
CA GLU A 450 51.12 -9.35 -37.47
C GLU A 450 52.46 -9.71 -36.81
N CYS A 451 52.50 -9.86 -35.48
CA CYS A 451 53.67 -10.34 -34.76
C CYS A 451 53.98 -11.80 -35.11
N GLU A 452 52.96 -12.64 -35.27
CA GLU A 452 53.12 -14.03 -35.67
C GLU A 452 53.66 -14.15 -37.11
N ARG A 453 53.13 -13.34 -38.04
CA ARG A 453 53.70 -13.20 -39.40
C ARG A 453 55.14 -12.72 -39.40
N ASN A 454 55.47 -11.72 -38.58
CA ASN A 454 56.84 -11.22 -38.43
C ASN A 454 57.76 -12.22 -37.74
N SER A 455 57.25 -13.06 -36.85
CA SER A 455 58.02 -14.17 -36.25
C SER A 455 58.36 -15.21 -37.31
N LYS A 456 57.37 -15.60 -38.12
CA LYS A 456 57.55 -16.55 -39.21
C LYS A 456 58.52 -16.05 -40.27
N TRP A 457 58.40 -14.78 -40.68
CA TRP A 457 59.35 -14.15 -41.60
C TRP A 457 60.77 -14.10 -41.02
N ARG A 458 60.92 -13.82 -39.71
CA ARG A 458 62.23 -13.87 -39.04
C ARG A 458 62.82 -15.29 -38.95
N GLU A 459 61.98 -16.31 -38.88
CA GLU A 459 62.39 -17.71 -38.94
C GLU A 459 62.89 -18.05 -40.35
N GLU A 460 62.12 -17.70 -41.39
CA GLU A 460 62.48 -17.90 -42.81
C GLU A 460 63.80 -17.19 -43.16
N VAL A 461 63.99 -15.95 -42.70
CA VAL A 461 65.25 -15.20 -42.89
C VAL A 461 66.41 -15.83 -42.12
N ARG A 462 66.15 -16.45 -40.96
CA ARG A 462 67.17 -17.19 -40.21
C ARG A 462 67.57 -18.47 -40.94
N GLU A 463 66.59 -19.22 -41.44
CA GLU A 463 66.82 -20.42 -42.26
C GLU A 463 67.60 -20.09 -43.54
N GLU A 464 67.24 -19.01 -44.23
CA GLU A 464 67.94 -18.53 -45.43
C GLU A 464 69.36 -18.05 -45.11
N ASN A 465 69.57 -17.36 -43.98
CA ASN A 465 70.91 -17.00 -43.52
C ASN A 465 71.74 -18.22 -43.13
N THR A 466 71.16 -19.25 -42.49
CA THR A 466 71.88 -20.49 -42.20
C THR A 466 72.25 -21.22 -43.48
N ALA A 467 71.34 -21.30 -44.46
CA ALA A 467 71.63 -21.89 -45.76
C ALA A 467 72.72 -21.11 -46.53
N ALA A 468 72.70 -19.78 -46.45
CA ALA A 468 73.75 -18.93 -47.02
C ALA A 468 75.10 -19.15 -46.31
N ARG A 469 75.10 -19.29 -44.98
CA ARG A 469 76.30 -19.62 -44.19
C ARG A 469 76.85 -21.00 -44.54
N ASP A 470 75.98 -22.00 -44.68
CA ASP A 470 76.37 -23.35 -45.05
C ASP A 470 76.91 -23.41 -46.49
N ALA A 471 76.32 -22.64 -47.41
CA ALA A 471 76.85 -22.47 -48.77
C ALA A 471 78.20 -21.74 -48.78
N LEU A 472 78.40 -20.77 -47.90
CA LEU A 472 79.66 -20.05 -47.74
C LEU A 472 80.74 -20.95 -47.14
N ASN A 473 80.41 -21.71 -46.10
CA ASN A 473 81.26 -22.74 -45.50
C ASN A 473 81.64 -23.82 -46.52
N ALA A 474 80.68 -24.26 -47.36
CA ALA A 474 80.93 -25.22 -48.43
C ALA A 474 81.92 -24.65 -49.47
N LYS A 475 81.78 -23.38 -49.84
CA LYS A 475 82.73 -22.67 -50.71
C LYS A 475 84.10 -22.52 -50.04
N GLU A 476 84.16 -22.23 -48.75
CA GLU A 476 85.41 -22.17 -48.00
C GLU A 476 86.11 -23.53 -47.94
N THR A 477 85.38 -24.65 -47.76
CA THR A 477 85.97 -25.99 -47.89
C THR A 477 86.45 -26.28 -49.30
N TYR A 478 85.75 -25.81 -50.34
CA TYR A 478 86.19 -25.95 -51.73
C TYR A 478 87.44 -25.09 -52.03
N ILE A 479 87.53 -23.89 -51.46
CA ILE A 479 88.72 -23.04 -51.52
C ILE A 479 89.87 -23.72 -50.80
N ARG A 480 89.65 -24.28 -49.60
CA ARG A 480 90.68 -24.98 -48.82
C ARG A 480 91.17 -26.27 -49.50
N ASP A 481 90.29 -26.95 -50.25
CA ASP A 481 90.63 -28.09 -51.10
C ASP A 481 91.42 -27.65 -52.34
N LEU A 482 91.06 -26.52 -52.96
CA LEU A 482 91.84 -25.90 -54.05
C LEU A 482 93.21 -25.42 -53.56
N GLU A 483 93.30 -24.81 -52.37
CA GLU A 483 94.56 -24.40 -51.72
C GLU A 483 95.44 -25.61 -51.38
N SER A 484 94.83 -26.72 -50.94
CA SER A 484 95.54 -27.99 -50.72
C SER A 484 96.05 -28.60 -52.03
N ARG A 485 95.35 -28.39 -53.15
CA ARG A 485 95.80 -28.81 -54.49
C ARG A 485 96.84 -27.86 -55.08
N ILE A 486 96.76 -26.57 -54.79
CA ILE A 486 97.72 -25.53 -55.19
C ILE A 486 99.05 -25.74 -54.45
N THR A 487 99.01 -25.99 -53.13
CA THR A 487 100.21 -26.32 -52.33
C THR A 487 100.87 -27.64 -52.75
N LEU A 488 100.10 -28.61 -53.28
CA LEU A 488 100.65 -29.85 -53.87
C LEU A 488 101.36 -29.59 -55.21
N THR A 489 100.92 -28.60 -56.00
CA THR A 489 101.60 -28.19 -57.25
C THR A 489 102.73 -27.18 -57.03
N GLU A 490 102.70 -26.39 -55.95
CA GLU A 490 103.73 -25.43 -55.58
C GLU A 490 104.96 -26.13 -54.96
N ALA A 491 104.76 -27.26 -54.27
CA ALA A 491 105.85 -28.12 -53.79
C ALA A 491 106.66 -28.80 -54.91
N GLU A 492 106.12 -28.90 -56.15
CA GLU A 492 106.85 -29.40 -57.33
C GLU A 492 107.56 -28.29 -58.13
N GLN A 493 107.34 -27.01 -57.78
CA GLN A 493 107.86 -25.87 -58.54
C GLN A 493 108.85 -24.98 -57.74
N GLU A 494 108.99 -25.21 -56.43
CA GLU A 494 109.90 -24.49 -55.52
C GLU A 494 111.35 -25.05 -55.45
N GLU A 495 111.78 -25.89 -56.39
CA GLU A 495 113.22 -26.24 -56.57
C GLU A 495 113.94 -25.36 -57.62
N LEU A 496 113.28 -24.36 -58.20
CA LEU A 496 113.94 -23.39 -59.08
C LEU A 496 113.67 -21.94 -58.65
N VAL A 497 114.59 -21.46 -57.81
CA VAL A 497 115.06 -20.08 -57.82
C VAL A 497 114.17 -19.09 -57.08
N ALA A 498 114.36 -19.10 -55.76
CA ALA A 498 114.81 -17.92 -55.02
C ALA A 498 115.14 -16.69 -55.89
N ALA A 499 114.17 -15.80 -56.03
CA ALA A 499 114.38 -14.40 -56.38
C ALA A 499 113.35 -13.56 -55.61
N ARG A 500 113.56 -13.41 -54.29
CA ARG A 500 114.20 -12.21 -53.71
C ARG A 500 113.44 -10.93 -54.08
N SER A 501 112.75 -10.39 -53.07
CA SER A 501 112.28 -8.99 -52.91
C SER A 501 110.78 -8.75 -53.06
N ARG A 502 109.96 -9.14 -52.06
CA ARG A 502 108.66 -8.47 -51.78
C ARG A 502 108.03 -8.84 -50.43
N LEU A 503 108.86 -8.89 -49.38
CA LEU A 503 108.39 -8.66 -48.00
C LEU A 503 108.71 -7.22 -47.62
N GLN A 504 107.89 -6.30 -48.11
CA GLN A 504 107.72 -4.99 -47.51
C GLN A 504 106.32 -4.51 -47.90
N ILE A 505 105.53 -4.10 -46.90
CA ILE A 505 104.13 -3.64 -46.98
C ILE A 505 103.10 -4.76 -46.76
N LEU A 506 103.03 -5.31 -45.53
CA LEU A 506 101.77 -5.78 -44.93
C LEU A 506 101.87 -5.64 -43.38
N GLU A 507 102.23 -4.45 -42.92
CA GLU A 507 102.27 -4.09 -41.50
C GLU A 507 101.24 -3.01 -41.08
N PRO A 508 100.50 -2.30 -41.97
CA PRO A 508 99.41 -1.41 -41.51
C PRO A 508 98.03 -2.08 -41.35
N GLU A 509 97.75 -3.23 -41.97
CA GLU A 509 96.37 -3.76 -42.05
C GLU A 509 95.96 -4.65 -40.86
N LEU A 510 96.90 -5.07 -40.01
CA LEU A 510 96.62 -5.82 -38.77
C LEU A 510 96.21 -4.92 -37.58
N GLY A 511 96.38 -3.60 -37.68
CA GLY A 511 95.94 -2.64 -36.66
C GLY A 511 94.45 -2.34 -36.72
N HIS A 512 93.89 -2.20 -37.93
CA HIS A 512 92.48 -1.81 -38.12
C HIS A 512 91.50 -2.96 -37.82
N VAL A 513 91.92 -4.21 -38.04
CA VAL A 513 91.12 -5.41 -37.69
C VAL A 513 91.04 -5.61 -36.17
N ARG A 514 92.06 -5.18 -35.42
CA ARG A 514 92.07 -5.29 -33.95
C ARG A 514 91.11 -4.27 -33.30
N GLU A 515 91.06 -3.05 -33.84
CA GLU A 515 90.16 -1.99 -33.36
C GLU A 515 88.68 -2.26 -33.71
N LEU A 516 88.40 -2.88 -34.86
CA LEU A 516 87.05 -3.33 -35.21
C LEU A 516 86.59 -4.54 -34.38
N LEU A 517 87.49 -5.46 -34.00
CA LEU A 517 87.15 -6.57 -33.10
C LEU A 517 86.83 -6.10 -31.67
N GLU A 518 87.49 -5.04 -31.20
CA GLU A 518 87.27 -4.45 -29.88
C GLU A 518 85.95 -3.65 -29.84
N GLN A 519 85.60 -2.95 -30.92
CA GLN A 519 84.29 -2.30 -31.06
C GLN A 519 83.13 -3.31 -31.19
N GLU A 520 83.33 -4.43 -31.88
CA GLU A 520 82.33 -5.51 -32.02
C GLU A 520 82.09 -6.20 -30.66
N THR A 521 83.14 -6.42 -29.86
CA THR A 521 83.02 -7.03 -28.53
C THR A 521 82.35 -6.09 -27.52
N ASP A 522 82.64 -4.78 -27.56
CA ASP A 522 81.93 -3.78 -26.76
C ASP A 522 80.47 -3.57 -27.18
N ALA A 523 80.15 -3.75 -28.46
CA ALA A 523 78.76 -3.74 -28.95
C ALA A 523 78.01 -5.00 -28.50
N ARG A 524 78.69 -6.15 -28.46
CA ARG A 524 78.12 -7.42 -27.99
C ARG A 524 77.81 -7.40 -26.50
N ILE A 525 78.73 -6.87 -25.68
CA ILE A 525 78.54 -6.70 -24.24
C ILE A 525 77.37 -5.75 -23.94
N ARG A 526 77.25 -4.64 -24.68
CA ARG A 526 76.11 -3.72 -24.55
C ARG A 526 74.78 -4.37 -24.98
N SER A 527 74.78 -5.11 -26.08
CA SER A 527 73.60 -5.87 -26.53
C SER A 527 73.19 -6.96 -25.54
N GLU A 528 74.15 -7.63 -24.90
CA GLU A 528 73.87 -8.61 -23.85
C GLU A 528 73.35 -7.95 -22.56
N GLN A 529 73.88 -6.80 -22.16
CA GLN A 529 73.35 -6.01 -21.04
C GLN A 529 71.93 -5.49 -21.32
N ASP A 530 71.65 -5.03 -22.55
CA ASP A 530 70.31 -4.60 -22.95
C ASP A 530 69.33 -5.78 -22.98
N ARG A 531 69.79 -6.97 -23.39
CA ARG A 531 69.01 -8.21 -23.36
C ARG A 531 68.74 -8.68 -21.93
N GLU A 532 69.71 -8.57 -21.03
CA GLU A 532 69.55 -8.87 -19.60
C GLU A 532 68.54 -7.91 -18.96
N THR A 533 68.65 -6.62 -19.26
CA THR A 533 67.73 -5.58 -18.79
C THR A 533 66.32 -5.79 -19.33
N LEU A 534 66.18 -6.15 -20.61
CA LEU A 534 64.89 -6.49 -21.22
C LEU A 534 64.29 -7.75 -20.58
N ASN A 535 65.09 -8.78 -20.30
CA ASN A 535 64.62 -9.99 -19.63
C ASN A 535 64.17 -9.69 -18.19
N GLN A 536 64.91 -8.87 -17.45
CA GLN A 536 64.49 -8.40 -16.11
C GLN A 536 63.18 -7.62 -16.19
N ASN A 537 63.02 -6.74 -17.17
CA ASN A 537 61.77 -6.01 -17.39
C ASN A 537 60.60 -6.93 -17.77
N ILE A 538 60.83 -7.96 -18.60
CA ILE A 538 59.81 -8.96 -18.95
C ILE A 538 59.40 -9.76 -17.71
N VAL A 539 60.35 -10.19 -16.87
CA VAL A 539 60.06 -10.89 -15.60
C VAL A 539 59.26 -9.99 -14.66
N GLN A 540 59.63 -8.73 -14.53
CA GLN A 540 58.92 -7.75 -13.71
C GLN A 540 57.49 -7.51 -14.23
N VAL A 541 57.31 -7.28 -15.53
CA VAL A 541 55.99 -7.11 -16.15
C VAL A 541 55.14 -8.38 -15.99
N THR A 542 55.75 -9.57 -16.10
CA THR A 542 55.04 -10.83 -15.90
C THR A 542 54.61 -11.01 -14.44
N GLN A 543 55.44 -10.63 -13.47
CA GLN A 543 55.07 -10.60 -12.05
C GLN A 543 53.96 -9.58 -11.77
N ASP A 544 54.04 -8.38 -12.33
CA ASP A 544 53.03 -7.34 -12.15
C ASP A 544 51.68 -7.76 -12.76
N MET A 545 51.71 -8.40 -13.93
CA MET A 545 50.53 -8.95 -14.62
C MET A 545 49.93 -10.13 -13.85
N SER A 546 50.75 -10.95 -13.18
CA SER A 546 50.31 -12.00 -12.26
C SER A 546 49.62 -11.41 -11.02
N SER A 547 50.18 -10.34 -10.45
CA SER A 547 49.59 -9.59 -9.34
C SER A 547 48.26 -8.94 -9.75
N TRP A 548 48.17 -8.38 -10.96
CA TRP A 548 46.94 -7.83 -11.51
C TRP A 548 45.88 -8.90 -11.76
N ASN A 549 46.28 -10.07 -12.28
CA ASN A 549 45.36 -11.18 -12.47
C ASN A 549 44.80 -11.69 -11.13
N GLY A 550 45.64 -11.77 -10.08
CA GLY A 550 45.20 -12.10 -8.72
C GLY A 550 44.24 -11.06 -8.11
N ARG A 551 44.45 -9.77 -8.41
CA ARG A 551 43.50 -8.72 -8.01
C ARG A 551 42.19 -8.80 -8.79
N TYR A 552 42.26 -9.09 -10.08
CA TYR A 552 41.08 -9.23 -10.94
C TYR A 552 40.23 -10.45 -10.53
N THR A 553 40.84 -11.59 -10.21
CA THR A 553 40.11 -12.75 -9.70
C THR A 553 39.51 -12.48 -8.33
N SER A 554 40.23 -11.83 -7.41
CA SER A 554 39.67 -11.41 -6.13
C SER A 554 38.51 -10.43 -6.29
N LEU A 555 38.61 -9.46 -7.20
CA LEU A 555 37.53 -8.51 -7.50
C LEU A 555 36.33 -9.23 -8.12
N SER A 556 36.55 -10.16 -9.05
CA SER A 556 35.51 -10.98 -9.68
C SER A 556 34.79 -11.88 -8.66
N GLU A 557 35.50 -12.47 -7.71
CA GLU A 557 34.90 -13.24 -6.62
C GLU A 557 34.09 -12.35 -5.67
N THR A 558 34.56 -11.14 -5.36
CA THR A 558 33.78 -10.18 -4.57
C THR A 558 32.54 -9.70 -5.30
N HIS A 559 32.63 -9.52 -6.62
CA HIS A 559 31.49 -9.14 -7.47
C HIS A 559 30.45 -10.26 -7.53
N ALA A 560 30.88 -11.51 -7.73
CA ALA A 560 29.99 -12.67 -7.73
C ALA A 560 29.29 -12.85 -6.36
N LYS A 561 30.00 -12.65 -5.24
CA LYS A 561 29.40 -12.66 -3.90
C LYS A 561 28.42 -11.51 -3.68
N ALA A 562 28.70 -10.33 -4.23
CA ALA A 562 27.80 -9.18 -4.17
C ALA A 562 26.53 -9.40 -5.02
N GLU A 563 26.67 -9.95 -6.22
CA GLU A 563 25.54 -10.34 -7.06
C GLU A 563 24.67 -11.42 -6.41
N GLU A 564 25.28 -12.42 -5.76
CA GLU A 564 24.54 -13.44 -5.01
C GLU A 564 23.79 -12.83 -3.80
N ALA A 565 24.42 -11.90 -3.08
CA ALA A 565 23.78 -11.18 -1.97
C ALA A 565 22.62 -10.29 -2.44
N LEU A 566 22.80 -9.55 -3.54
CA LEU A 566 21.76 -8.74 -4.15
C LEU A 566 20.62 -9.61 -4.71
N GLY A 567 20.93 -10.77 -5.30
CA GLY A 567 19.93 -11.75 -5.73
C GLY A 567 19.09 -12.25 -4.56
N LYS A 568 19.72 -12.61 -3.43
CA LYS A 568 19.02 -13.01 -2.20
C LYS A 568 18.14 -11.89 -1.62
N GLN A 569 18.61 -10.64 -1.66
CA GLN A 569 17.82 -9.47 -1.23
C GLN A 569 16.64 -9.21 -2.17
N LEU A 570 16.84 -9.35 -3.48
CA LEU A 570 15.78 -9.20 -4.48
C LEU A 570 14.71 -10.30 -4.33
N ASP A 571 15.11 -11.54 -4.06
CA ASP A 571 14.18 -12.65 -3.81
C ASP A 571 13.43 -12.50 -2.48
N ALA A 572 14.06 -11.90 -1.46
CA ALA A 572 13.37 -11.51 -0.22
C ALA A 572 12.34 -10.40 -0.50
N ALA A 573 12.73 -9.35 -1.23
CA ALA A 573 11.84 -8.25 -1.59
C ALA A 573 10.65 -8.71 -2.47
N HIS A 574 10.87 -9.64 -3.40
CA HIS A 574 9.80 -10.23 -4.20
C HIS A 574 8.83 -11.08 -3.36
N ARG A 575 9.33 -11.81 -2.35
CA ARG A 575 8.47 -12.54 -1.42
C ARG A 575 7.63 -11.61 -0.56
N ASP A 576 8.23 -10.56 -0.02
CA ASP A 576 7.51 -9.53 0.76
C ASP A 576 6.46 -8.82 -0.09
N LEU A 577 6.80 -8.44 -1.33
CA LEU A 577 5.83 -7.89 -2.28
C LEU A 577 4.72 -8.90 -2.59
N GLY A 578 5.03 -10.18 -2.76
CA GLY A 578 4.03 -11.23 -2.95
C GLY A 578 3.05 -11.36 -1.78
N GLU A 579 3.55 -11.33 -0.54
CA GLU A 579 2.70 -11.33 0.66
C GLU A 579 1.85 -10.06 0.78
N GLN A 580 2.41 -8.89 0.46
CA GLN A 580 1.67 -7.63 0.44
C GLN A 580 0.58 -7.64 -0.64
N TRP A 581 0.86 -8.20 -1.81
CA TRP A 581 -0.14 -8.36 -2.87
C TRP A 581 -1.26 -9.32 -2.45
N SER A 582 -0.92 -10.44 -1.80
CA SER A 582 -1.93 -11.37 -1.28
C SER A 582 -2.80 -10.74 -0.20
N LYS A 583 -2.22 -9.96 0.72
CA LYS A 583 -2.98 -9.16 1.71
C LYS A 583 -3.85 -8.10 1.03
N ASN A 584 -3.36 -7.45 -0.02
CA ASN A 584 -4.14 -6.45 -0.74
C ASN A 584 -5.32 -7.10 -1.49
N GLU A 585 -5.12 -8.29 -2.07
CA GLU A 585 -6.19 -9.08 -2.68
C GLU A 585 -7.22 -9.56 -1.63
N GLU A 586 -6.78 -9.93 -0.44
CA GLU A 586 -7.64 -10.23 0.71
C GLU A 586 -8.43 -8.98 1.15
N LEU A 587 -7.79 -7.82 1.25
CA LEU A 587 -8.46 -6.56 1.58
C LEU A 587 -9.46 -6.14 0.49
N GLN A 588 -9.16 -6.37 -0.80
CA GLN A 588 -10.11 -6.13 -1.89
C GLN A 588 -11.31 -7.08 -1.83
N THR A 589 -11.10 -8.35 -1.50
CA THR A 589 -12.21 -9.31 -1.32
C THR A 589 -13.06 -8.99 -0.08
N GLN A 590 -12.45 -8.50 0.99
CA GLN A 590 -13.18 -7.95 2.15
C GLN A 590 -13.96 -6.69 1.76
N LEU A 591 -13.35 -5.75 1.03
CA LEU A 591 -14.00 -4.50 0.60
C LEU A 591 -15.19 -4.77 -0.33
N THR A 592 -15.07 -5.70 -1.28
CA THR A 592 -16.18 -6.11 -2.15
C THR A 592 -17.29 -6.81 -1.37
N THR A 593 -16.96 -7.55 -0.33
CA THR A 593 -17.94 -8.15 0.59
C THR A 593 -18.70 -7.09 1.37
N VAL A 594 -18.00 -6.13 1.98
CA VAL A 594 -18.61 -5.00 2.69
C VAL A 594 -19.44 -4.14 1.75
N THR A 595 -18.98 -3.89 0.53
CA THR A 595 -19.74 -3.13 -0.48
C THR A 595 -21.05 -3.83 -0.86
N ARG A 596 -21.02 -5.16 -0.98
CA ARG A 596 -22.23 -5.96 -1.24
C ARG A 596 -23.19 -5.97 -0.04
N GLU A 597 -22.67 -6.02 1.18
CA GLU A 597 -23.47 -5.93 2.40
C GLU A 597 -24.11 -4.54 2.56
N LEU A 598 -23.37 -3.47 2.29
CA LEU A 598 -23.89 -2.10 2.23
C LEU A 598 -24.98 -1.97 1.17
N GLY A 599 -24.75 -2.48 -0.05
CA GLY A 599 -25.78 -2.49 -1.10
C GLY A 599 -27.04 -3.27 -0.72
N ALA A 600 -26.91 -4.37 0.04
CA ALA A 600 -28.06 -5.08 0.59
C ALA A 600 -28.80 -4.26 1.66
N LYS A 601 -28.06 -3.52 2.50
CA LYS A 601 -28.64 -2.60 3.50
C LYS A 601 -29.31 -1.39 2.87
N ASP A 602 -28.78 -0.86 1.77
CA ASP A 602 -29.43 0.21 1.01
C ASP A 602 -30.74 -0.27 0.38
N LEU A 603 -30.80 -1.53 -0.08
CA LEU A 603 -32.04 -2.16 -0.54
C LEU A 603 -33.05 -2.37 0.60
N GLU A 604 -32.60 -2.79 1.78
CA GLU A 604 -33.46 -2.87 2.98
C GLU A 604 -33.98 -1.49 3.38
N MET A 605 -33.12 -0.46 3.37
CA MET A 605 -33.49 0.93 3.65
C MET A 605 -34.51 1.45 2.63
N ALA A 606 -34.29 1.26 1.34
CA ALA A 606 -35.24 1.64 0.29
C ALA A 606 -36.60 0.94 0.45
N ASN A 607 -36.59 -0.32 0.89
CA ASN A 607 -37.83 -1.05 1.19
C ASN A 607 -38.54 -0.48 2.43
N ILE A 608 -37.80 -0.11 3.49
CA ILE A 608 -38.33 0.54 4.69
C ILE A 608 -38.88 1.93 4.35
N GLU A 609 -38.19 2.71 3.52
CA GLU A 609 -38.67 3.99 3.01
C GLU A 609 -39.96 3.83 2.18
N GLY A 610 -40.04 2.79 1.35
CA GLY A 610 -41.26 2.41 0.66
C GLY A 610 -42.41 2.08 1.62
N GLN A 611 -42.15 1.32 2.68
CA GLN A 611 -43.13 1.02 3.72
C GLN A 611 -43.56 2.28 4.49
N LEU A 612 -42.63 3.17 4.83
CA LEU A 612 -42.91 4.45 5.46
C LEU A 612 -43.77 5.36 4.57
N ALA A 613 -43.46 5.44 3.28
CA ALA A 613 -44.27 6.20 2.32
C ALA A 613 -45.69 5.63 2.17
N THR A 614 -45.85 4.32 2.38
CA THR A 614 -47.16 3.64 2.35
C THR A 614 -47.95 3.93 3.61
N LEU A 615 -47.32 3.81 4.79
CA LEU A 615 -47.91 4.18 6.07
C LEU A 615 -48.26 5.68 6.16
N GLN A 616 -47.44 6.56 5.57
CA GLN A 616 -47.75 7.99 5.48
C GLN A 616 -48.99 8.27 4.63
N ARG A 617 -49.18 7.54 3.52
CA ARG A 617 -50.40 7.61 2.71
C ARG A 617 -51.62 7.12 3.49
N GLU A 618 -51.51 5.99 4.16
CA GLU A 618 -52.59 5.46 5.00
C GLU A 618 -52.95 6.42 6.14
N LEU A 619 -51.95 7.01 6.80
CA LEU A 619 -52.17 8.01 7.84
C LEU A 619 -52.85 9.27 7.29
N GLN A 620 -52.49 9.70 6.08
CA GLN A 620 -53.17 10.83 5.41
C GLN A 620 -54.61 10.48 5.05
N ASP A 621 -54.88 9.27 4.55
CA ASP A 621 -56.24 8.85 4.23
C ASP A 621 -57.09 8.70 5.49
N GLU A 622 -56.53 8.21 6.59
CA GLU A 622 -57.24 8.20 7.89
C GLU A 622 -57.45 9.61 8.46
N ARG A 623 -56.51 10.54 8.26
CA ARG A 623 -56.76 11.96 8.58
C ARG A 623 -57.92 12.52 7.76
N ARG A 624 -57.97 12.26 6.45
CA ARG A 624 -59.11 12.68 5.62
C ARG A 624 -60.43 12.06 6.11
N ARG A 625 -60.41 10.79 6.54
CA ARG A 625 -61.60 10.15 7.14
C ARG A 625 -62.02 10.80 8.44
N VAL A 626 -61.06 11.18 9.29
CA VAL A 626 -61.35 11.94 10.53
C VAL A 626 -61.95 13.30 10.18
N ASP A 627 -61.40 14.02 9.21
CA ASP A 627 -61.94 15.29 8.74
C ASP A 627 -63.35 15.13 8.13
N GLU A 628 -63.61 14.03 7.42
CA GLU A 628 -64.94 13.67 6.92
C GLU A 628 -65.92 13.37 8.06
N VAL A 629 -65.48 12.67 9.10
CA VAL A 629 -66.29 12.40 10.31
C VAL A 629 -66.54 13.69 11.09
N GLU A 630 -65.58 14.60 11.15
CA GLU A 630 -65.73 15.91 11.78
C GLU A 630 -66.76 16.77 11.03
N ASN A 631 -66.71 16.80 9.69
CA ASN A 631 -67.75 17.41 8.85
C ASN A 631 -69.13 16.74 9.03
N VAL A 632 -69.19 15.43 9.20
CA VAL A 632 -70.44 14.74 9.56
C VAL A 632 -70.91 15.16 10.95
N GLY A 633 -70.00 15.33 11.91
CA GLY A 633 -70.28 15.85 13.23
C GLY A 633 -70.86 17.27 13.20
N GLU A 634 -70.31 18.16 12.38
CA GLU A 634 -70.83 19.51 12.16
C GLU A 634 -72.22 19.49 11.49
N ASN A 635 -72.44 18.60 10.51
CA ASN A 635 -73.75 18.40 9.91
C ASN A 635 -74.77 17.86 10.92
N VAL A 636 -74.39 16.90 11.77
CA VAL A 636 -75.24 16.38 12.84
C VAL A 636 -75.53 17.48 13.87
N LYS A 637 -74.57 18.34 14.18
CA LYS A 637 -74.77 19.49 15.07
C LYS A 637 -75.77 20.49 14.47
N SER A 638 -75.65 20.82 13.20
CA SER A 638 -76.62 21.64 12.46
C SER A 638 -78.03 21.00 12.43
N ILE A 639 -78.09 19.67 12.27
CA ILE A 639 -79.35 18.91 12.36
C ILE A 639 -79.93 18.96 13.78
N LEU A 640 -79.10 18.89 14.82
CA LEU A 640 -79.54 19.00 16.21
C LEU A 640 -80.02 20.42 16.54
N GLU A 641 -79.35 21.45 16.07
CA GLU A 641 -79.77 22.85 16.22
C GLU A 641 -81.11 23.12 15.48
N THR A 642 -81.31 22.51 14.31
CA THR A 642 -82.59 22.54 13.59
C THR A 642 -83.68 21.70 14.27
N LEU A 643 -83.31 20.60 14.94
CA LEU A 643 -84.24 19.80 15.76
C LEU A 643 -84.66 20.54 17.03
N GLU A 644 -83.75 21.26 17.68
CA GLU A 644 -84.02 22.07 18.87
C GLU A 644 -84.89 23.27 18.53
N SER A 645 -84.63 23.94 17.40
CA SER A 645 -85.49 25.03 16.92
C SER A 645 -86.88 24.55 16.51
N THR A 646 -87.01 23.37 15.90
CA THR A 646 -88.32 22.76 15.62
C THR A 646 -89.03 22.28 16.88
N GLN A 647 -88.32 21.84 17.93
CA GLN A 647 -88.90 21.57 19.25
C GLN A 647 -89.36 22.86 19.95
N ARG A 648 -88.60 23.96 19.87
CA ARG A 648 -89.05 25.27 20.37
C ARG A 648 -90.32 25.74 19.65
N LEU A 649 -90.36 25.63 18.33
CA LEU A 649 -91.55 25.94 17.55
C LEU A 649 -92.74 25.03 17.89
N ARG A 650 -92.52 23.74 18.17
CA ARG A 650 -93.58 22.85 18.67
C ARG A 650 -94.10 23.26 20.05
N LYS A 651 -93.21 23.72 20.93
CA LYS A 651 -93.59 24.22 22.25
C LYS A 651 -94.39 25.52 22.13
N GLU A 652 -93.95 26.46 21.30
CA GLU A 652 -94.70 27.68 20.97
C GLU A 652 -96.04 27.37 20.30
N LEU A 653 -96.12 26.34 19.44
CA LEU A 653 -97.37 25.88 18.84
C LEU A 653 -98.32 25.26 19.88
N SER A 654 -97.78 24.60 20.91
CA SER A 654 -98.54 24.06 22.04
C SER A 654 -99.08 25.18 22.92
N ASP A 655 -98.25 26.18 23.22
CA ASP A 655 -98.59 27.32 24.06
C ASP A 655 -99.63 28.24 23.36
N THR A 656 -99.49 28.42 22.04
CA THR A 656 -100.49 29.13 21.23
C THR A 656 -101.80 28.35 21.09
N LYS A 657 -101.76 27.01 21.05
CA LYS A 657 -102.98 26.18 21.13
C LYS A 657 -103.70 26.31 22.46
N SER A 658 -102.98 26.40 23.59
CA SER A 658 -103.62 26.65 24.88
C SER A 658 -104.23 28.06 24.97
N LEU A 659 -103.55 29.07 24.42
CA LEU A 659 -104.06 30.45 24.36
C LEU A 659 -105.28 30.58 23.43
N LEU A 660 -105.31 29.84 22.32
CA LEU A 660 -106.47 29.78 21.41
C LEU A 660 -107.67 29.11 22.08
N LYS A 661 -107.44 28.03 22.84
CA LYS A 661 -108.49 27.34 23.60
C LYS A 661 -109.05 28.24 24.71
N GLU A 662 -108.20 29.00 25.39
CA GLU A 662 -108.61 30.00 26.39
C GLU A 662 -109.35 31.20 25.76
N ALA A 663 -108.96 31.62 24.54
CA ALA A 663 -109.66 32.65 23.79
C ALA A 663 -111.02 32.18 23.26
N GLU A 664 -111.16 30.93 22.82
CA GLU A 664 -112.43 30.31 22.44
C GLU A 664 -113.39 30.22 23.63
N GLU A 665 -112.89 29.81 24.80
CA GLU A 665 -113.68 29.76 26.04
C GLU A 665 -114.13 31.18 26.50
N ARG A 666 -113.32 32.22 26.25
CA ARG A 666 -113.70 33.64 26.49
C ARG A 666 -114.68 34.18 25.44
N LEU A 667 -114.65 33.70 24.20
CA LEU A 667 -115.56 34.13 23.13
C LEU A 667 -116.97 33.54 23.31
N ILE A 668 -117.06 32.29 23.77
CA ILE A 668 -118.33 31.64 24.12
C ILE A 668 -118.99 32.32 25.33
N ALA A 669 -118.21 32.96 26.21
CA ALA A 669 -118.72 33.74 27.35
C ALA A 669 -119.16 35.18 27.03
N GLN A 670 -118.86 35.73 25.83
CA GLN A 670 -119.20 37.12 25.45
C GLN A 670 -120.30 37.24 24.37
N GLN A 671 -120.86 36.14 23.88
CA GLN A 671 -122.02 36.15 22.97
C GLN A 671 -123.38 36.23 23.70
N ALA A 672 -123.52 37.23 24.58
CA ALA A 672 -124.82 37.70 25.03
C ALA A 672 -124.84 39.23 25.02
N ILE A 673 -125.65 39.76 24.09
CA ILE A 673 -126.19 41.13 24.03
C ILE A 673 -125.30 42.16 23.29
N GLY A 674 -125.84 42.70 22.19
CA GLY A 674 -125.39 43.99 21.64
C GLY A 674 -125.62 44.18 20.15
N GLN A 675 -126.87 44.27 19.70
CA GLN A 675 -127.23 44.76 18.37
C GLN A 675 -126.74 46.21 18.18
N GLY A 676 -125.95 46.44 17.12
CA GLY A 676 -125.52 47.76 16.70
C GLY A 676 -125.54 47.90 15.18
N PHE A 677 -125.80 49.11 14.70
CA PHE A 677 -126.03 49.54 13.31
C PHE A 677 -124.98 49.12 12.25
N THR A 678 -123.91 48.44 12.63
CA THR A 678 -122.91 47.85 11.73
C THR A 678 -123.35 46.52 11.10
N SER A 679 -124.42 45.87 11.60
CA SER A 679 -124.85 44.56 11.09
C SER A 679 -125.57 44.61 9.73
N GLU A 680 -126.29 45.69 9.41
CA GLU A 680 -126.96 45.83 8.10
C GLU A 680 -125.99 46.23 7.00
N LEU A 681 -125.00 47.07 7.32
CA LEU A 681 -123.94 47.42 6.38
C LEU A 681 -123.05 46.19 6.08
N ALA A 682 -122.70 45.41 7.10
CA ALA A 682 -121.93 44.16 6.94
C ALA A 682 -122.72 43.09 6.15
N LYS A 683 -124.05 43.01 6.31
CA LYS A 683 -124.91 42.16 5.48
C LYS A 683 -124.94 42.64 4.02
N MET A 684 -125.07 43.94 3.76
CA MET A 684 -125.01 44.47 2.40
C MET A 684 -123.65 44.23 1.74
N TYR A 685 -122.54 44.39 2.47
CA TYR A 685 -121.20 44.08 1.97
C TYR A 685 -120.99 42.58 1.71
N SER A 686 -121.56 41.69 2.54
CA SER A 686 -121.48 40.24 2.31
C SER A 686 -122.28 39.81 1.08
N ILE A 687 -123.49 40.37 0.88
CA ILE A 687 -124.31 40.12 -0.32
C ILE A 687 -123.62 40.65 -1.58
N LEU A 688 -122.98 41.82 -1.51
CA LEU A 688 -122.17 42.37 -2.60
C LEU A 688 -120.95 41.50 -2.92
N ALA A 689 -120.26 40.98 -1.90
CA ALA A 689 -119.10 40.12 -2.07
C ALA A 689 -119.47 38.77 -2.69
N GLU A 690 -120.59 38.16 -2.28
CA GLU A 690 -121.10 36.93 -2.90
C GLU A 690 -121.61 37.16 -4.34
N SER A 691 -122.25 38.31 -4.61
CA SER A 691 -122.82 38.57 -5.93
C SER A 691 -121.78 38.97 -6.98
N LEU A 692 -120.66 39.56 -6.55
CA LEU A 692 -119.58 40.06 -7.42
C LEU A 692 -118.29 39.22 -7.38
N SER A 693 -118.22 38.12 -6.62
CA SER A 693 -116.98 37.31 -6.48
C SER A 693 -116.40 36.84 -7.82
N ASP A 694 -117.25 36.65 -8.83
CA ASP A 694 -116.87 36.11 -10.14
C ASP A 694 -116.75 37.19 -11.22
N LEU A 695 -117.06 38.46 -10.88
CA LEU A 695 -116.98 39.59 -11.81
C LEU A 695 -115.71 40.38 -11.52
N PRO A 696 -114.75 40.43 -12.46
CA PRO A 696 -113.48 41.08 -12.20
C PRO A 696 -113.68 42.60 -12.28
N THR A 697 -113.49 43.28 -11.15
CA THR A 697 -113.71 44.72 -10.99
C THR A 697 -112.40 45.43 -10.61
N ALA A 698 -112.18 46.63 -11.13
CA ALA A 698 -111.03 47.45 -10.78
C ALA A 698 -111.47 48.83 -10.25
N PRO A 699 -110.94 49.30 -9.11
CA PRO A 699 -111.17 50.67 -8.68
C PRO A 699 -110.48 51.64 -9.65
N GLY A 700 -111.25 52.53 -10.27
CA GLY A 700 -110.69 53.62 -11.08
C GLY A 700 -109.80 54.53 -10.22
N SER A 701 -108.61 54.84 -10.71
CA SER A 701 -107.51 55.43 -9.94
C SER A 701 -107.74 56.88 -9.47
N ASN A 702 -107.14 57.17 -8.29
CA ASN A 702 -106.78 58.48 -7.70
C ASN A 702 -107.86 59.43 -7.15
N GLY A 703 -109.12 59.03 -7.04
CA GLY A 703 -110.12 59.72 -6.18
C GLY A 703 -110.42 58.87 -4.94
N SER A 704 -110.65 59.48 -3.76
CA SER A 704 -111.06 58.73 -2.56
C SER A 704 -112.36 57.96 -2.87
N PHE A 705 -112.25 56.66 -3.13
CA PHE A 705 -113.38 55.83 -3.51
C PHE A 705 -114.28 55.69 -2.27
N ARG A 706 -115.40 56.42 -2.22
CA ARG A 706 -116.33 56.37 -1.09
C ARG A 706 -117.11 55.05 -1.15
N MET A 707 -116.48 53.97 -0.70
CA MET A 707 -117.04 52.61 -0.66
C MET A 707 -118.45 52.55 -0.04
N HIS A 708 -118.76 53.41 0.92
CA HIS A 708 -120.08 53.50 1.54
C HIS A 708 -121.17 54.03 0.58
N TYR A 709 -120.82 54.98 -0.29
CA TYR A 709 -121.73 55.55 -1.30
C TYR A 709 -121.99 54.55 -2.43
N VAL A 710 -120.93 53.85 -2.86
CA VAL A 710 -121.03 52.78 -3.86
C VAL A 710 -121.88 51.62 -3.34
N ALA A 711 -121.64 51.15 -2.12
CA ALA A 711 -122.43 50.07 -1.53
C ALA A 711 -123.92 50.42 -1.41
N THR A 712 -124.26 51.65 -1.00
CA THR A 712 -125.66 52.07 -0.83
C THR A 712 -126.39 52.34 -2.15
N ARG A 713 -125.69 52.67 -3.24
CA ARG A 713 -126.29 52.92 -4.57
C ARG A 713 -126.23 51.73 -5.53
N ILE A 714 -125.18 50.92 -5.48
CA ILE A 714 -124.98 49.76 -6.37
C ILE A 714 -125.66 48.51 -5.83
N ALA A 715 -125.61 48.24 -4.52
CA ALA A 715 -126.19 47.00 -3.96
C ALA A 715 -127.67 46.80 -4.33
N PRO A 716 -128.55 47.82 -4.22
CA PRO A 716 -129.95 47.63 -4.56
C PRO A 716 -130.17 47.30 -6.05
N LEU A 717 -129.33 47.84 -6.93
CA LEU A 717 -129.43 47.60 -8.37
C LEU A 717 -128.95 46.19 -8.74
N LEU A 718 -127.93 45.66 -8.05
CA LEU A 718 -127.41 44.33 -8.27
C LEU A 718 -128.31 43.19 -7.75
N ILE A 719 -129.21 43.49 -6.82
CA ILE A 719 -130.17 42.51 -6.28
C ILE A 719 -131.32 42.25 -7.27
N VAL A 720 -131.49 43.08 -8.31
CA VAL A 720 -132.53 42.88 -9.32
C VAL A 720 -132.22 41.61 -10.13
N PRO A 721 -133.18 40.66 -10.28
CA PRO A 721 -132.97 39.45 -11.07
C PRO A 721 -132.52 39.77 -12.51
N GLY A 722 -131.47 39.10 -12.99
CA GLY A 722 -130.87 39.35 -14.31
C GLY A 722 -129.80 40.45 -14.37
N ALA A 723 -129.56 41.17 -13.26
CA ALA A 723 -128.52 42.19 -13.16
C ALA A 723 -127.11 41.65 -13.48
N LYS A 724 -126.77 40.48 -12.92
CA LYS A 724 -125.47 39.82 -13.12
C LYS A 724 -125.27 39.41 -14.58
N ASP A 725 -126.26 38.75 -15.19
CA ASP A 725 -126.21 38.32 -16.59
C ASP A 725 -126.03 39.50 -17.56
N ASN A 726 -126.72 40.62 -17.28
CA ASN A 726 -126.59 41.85 -18.07
C ASN A 726 -125.19 42.48 -17.95
N LEU A 727 -124.57 42.44 -16.76
CA LEU A 727 -123.21 42.92 -16.55
C LEU A 727 -122.17 42.01 -17.18
N GLU A 728 -122.34 40.70 -17.14
CA GLU A 728 -121.48 39.75 -17.86
C GLU A 728 -121.58 39.95 -19.38
N ALA A 729 -122.79 40.13 -19.91
CA ALA A 729 -123.01 40.43 -21.32
C ALA A 729 -122.36 41.77 -21.71
N PHE A 730 -122.41 42.77 -20.84
CA PHE A 730 -121.73 44.05 -21.02
C PHE A 730 -120.20 43.92 -21.00
N LEU A 731 -119.65 43.14 -20.05
CA LEU A 731 -118.22 42.84 -19.97
C LEU A 731 -117.73 42.14 -21.26
N ARG A 732 -118.47 41.14 -21.76
CA ARG A 732 -118.14 40.42 -23.00
C ARG A 732 -118.17 41.30 -24.26
N ARG A 733 -118.95 42.39 -24.27
CA ARG A 733 -118.95 43.35 -25.39
C ARG A 733 -117.71 44.24 -25.41
N LYS A 734 -116.92 44.29 -24.33
CA LYS A 734 -115.70 45.10 -24.21
C LYS A 734 -115.91 46.58 -24.57
N SER A 735 -117.06 47.15 -24.18
CA SER A 735 -117.32 48.56 -24.47
C SER A 735 -116.43 49.44 -23.59
N SER A 736 -115.48 50.14 -24.21
CA SER A 736 -114.54 51.02 -23.51
C SER A 736 -115.13 52.39 -23.18
N ASN A 737 -116.31 52.71 -23.70
CA ASN A 737 -116.99 53.97 -23.41
C ASN A 737 -117.83 53.88 -22.12
N TRP A 738 -118.23 55.04 -21.57
CA TRP A 738 -118.94 55.10 -20.30
C TRP A 738 -120.45 54.94 -20.48
N HIS A 739 -121.02 53.92 -19.85
CA HIS A 739 -122.46 53.66 -19.84
C HIS A 739 -123.06 53.93 -18.46
N CYS A 740 -124.33 54.29 -18.40
CA CYS A 740 -125.02 54.42 -17.13
C CYS A 740 -125.24 53.03 -16.51
N PHE A 741 -124.67 52.78 -15.33
CA PHE A 741 -124.71 51.48 -14.66
C PHE A 741 -126.12 50.94 -14.48
N GLU A 742 -127.05 51.78 -14.01
CA GLU A 742 -128.44 51.39 -13.82
C GLU A 742 -129.13 50.96 -15.13
N GLN A 743 -128.76 51.56 -16.27
CA GLN A 743 -129.28 51.15 -17.57
C GLN A 743 -128.66 49.83 -18.03
N VAL A 744 -127.35 49.67 -17.84
CA VAL A 744 -126.65 48.41 -18.16
C VAL A 744 -127.27 47.26 -17.39
N VAL A 745 -127.51 47.45 -16.08
CA VAL A 745 -128.08 46.43 -15.20
C VAL A 745 -129.55 46.12 -15.53
N SER A 746 -130.36 47.13 -15.86
CA SER A 746 -131.81 46.93 -16.09
C SER A 746 -132.17 46.48 -17.51
N THR A 747 -131.41 46.90 -18.52
CA THR A 747 -131.77 46.72 -19.94
C THR A 747 -130.69 46.06 -20.79
N GLY A 748 -129.55 45.73 -20.19
CA GLY A 748 -128.42 45.11 -20.88
C GLY A 748 -127.59 46.10 -21.71
N PRO A 749 -126.60 45.60 -22.47
CA PRO A 749 -125.54 46.41 -23.08
C PRO A 749 -125.97 47.22 -24.32
N SER A 750 -127.26 47.29 -24.63
CA SER A 750 -127.82 47.80 -25.88
C SER A 750 -128.08 49.31 -25.88
N HIS A 751 -127.92 49.99 -24.74
CA HIS A 751 -128.24 51.41 -24.63
C HIS A 751 -127.01 52.31 -24.79
N GLY A 752 -127.23 53.37 -25.58
CA GLY A 752 -126.21 54.26 -26.13
C GLY A 752 -125.25 54.83 -25.10
N ASP A 753 -123.97 54.88 -25.51
CA ASP A 753 -122.86 55.48 -24.79
C ASP A 753 -123.16 56.91 -24.31
N VAL A 754 -122.74 57.23 -23.09
CA VAL A 754 -122.91 58.54 -22.47
C VAL A 754 -121.79 59.47 -22.94
N GLY A 755 -121.83 59.85 -24.22
CA GLY A 755 -120.93 60.85 -24.80
C GLY A 755 -121.00 62.17 -24.03
N GLN A 756 -119.85 62.67 -23.55
CA GLN A 756 -119.71 63.89 -22.73
C GLN A 756 -120.28 63.80 -21.29
N GLY A 757 -120.49 62.59 -20.78
CA GLY A 757 -120.77 62.30 -19.37
C GLY A 757 -122.18 62.60 -18.88
N LYS A 758 -123.08 63.21 -19.67
CA LYS A 758 -124.48 63.47 -19.27
C LYS A 758 -125.39 62.31 -19.67
N CYS A 759 -125.79 61.47 -18.71
CA CYS A 759 -126.89 60.53 -18.94
C CYS A 759 -128.20 61.34 -19.07
N SER A 760 -128.87 61.25 -20.22
CA SER A 760 -130.11 62.00 -20.47
C SER A 760 -131.29 61.53 -19.61
N LYS A 761 -131.21 60.33 -19.00
CA LYS A 761 -132.30 59.77 -18.17
C LYS A 761 -132.19 60.10 -16.69
N HIS A 762 -131.02 60.48 -16.18
CA HIS A 762 -130.80 60.71 -14.75
C HIS A 762 -130.29 62.14 -14.51
N VAL A 763 -131.14 62.99 -13.94
CA VAL A 763 -130.86 64.42 -13.69
C VAL A 763 -129.94 64.61 -12.47
N THR A 764 -129.94 63.67 -11.53
CA THR A 764 -129.10 63.66 -10.32
C THR A 764 -128.10 62.51 -10.41
N GLY A 765 -126.80 62.82 -10.54
CA GLY A 765 -125.63 61.92 -10.47
C GLY A 765 -125.87 60.42 -10.70
N CYS A 766 -125.50 59.91 -11.87
CA CYS A 766 -125.56 58.48 -12.19
C CYS A 766 -124.17 57.84 -12.08
N ILE A 767 -124.13 56.57 -11.66
CA ILE A 767 -122.89 55.78 -11.66
C ILE A 767 -122.63 55.36 -13.10
N LEU A 768 -121.42 55.63 -13.58
CA LEU A 768 -120.97 55.23 -14.90
C LEU A 768 -120.13 53.96 -14.78
N VAL A 769 -120.27 53.07 -15.76
CA VAL A 769 -119.49 51.83 -15.89
C VAL A 769 -118.92 51.72 -17.30
N CYS A 770 -117.67 51.29 -17.41
CA CYS A 770 -117.06 50.89 -18.69
C CYS A 770 -116.25 49.62 -18.51
N VAL A 771 -115.85 49.00 -19.63
CA VAL A 771 -114.95 47.84 -19.64
C VAL A 771 -113.54 48.31 -20.00
N VAL A 772 -112.56 47.95 -19.18
CA VAL A 772 -111.14 48.22 -19.44
C VAL A 772 -110.38 46.90 -19.48
N SER A 773 -109.54 46.71 -20.49
CA SER A 773 -108.67 45.53 -20.57
C SER A 773 -107.34 45.85 -19.87
N TYR A 774 -107.01 45.14 -18.80
CA TYR A 774 -105.74 45.29 -18.08
C TYR A 774 -105.08 43.92 -17.96
N GLY A 775 -103.84 43.79 -18.44
CA GLY A 775 -103.08 42.53 -18.36
C GLY A 775 -103.68 41.35 -19.15
N GLY A 776 -104.60 41.59 -20.09
CA GLY A 776 -105.27 40.54 -20.88
C GLY A 776 -106.65 40.12 -20.35
N GLU A 777 -107.05 40.63 -19.17
CA GLU A 777 -108.39 40.44 -18.60
C GLU A 777 -109.25 41.69 -18.78
N ASP A 778 -110.54 41.50 -19.08
CA ASP A 778 -111.50 42.59 -19.19
C ASP A 778 -112.14 42.84 -17.82
N LEU A 779 -112.04 44.07 -17.32
CA LEU A 779 -112.48 44.47 -15.99
C LEU A 779 -113.58 45.53 -16.08
N LEU A 780 -114.58 45.47 -15.19
CA LEU A 780 -115.53 46.58 -15.03
C LEU A 780 -114.90 47.68 -14.18
N MET A 781 -114.90 48.90 -14.72
CA MET A 781 -114.48 50.10 -14.02
C MET A 781 -115.68 50.99 -13.76
N PHE A 782 -115.83 51.43 -12.51
CA PHE A 782 -116.91 52.31 -12.09
C PHE A 782 -116.41 53.72 -11.82
N ARG A 783 -117.21 54.71 -12.19
CA ARG A 783 -116.95 56.13 -11.93
C ARG A 783 -118.21 56.83 -11.48
N GLU A 784 -118.11 57.55 -10.37
CA GLU A 784 -119.14 58.47 -9.92
C GLU A 784 -119.05 59.77 -10.74
N ARG A 785 -120.22 60.39 -10.98
CA ARG A 785 -120.30 61.69 -11.64
C ARG A 785 -120.75 62.80 -10.71
#